data_AF-A0A7W7YJW6-F1
#
_entry.id   AF-A0A7W7YJW6-F1
#
_cell.length_a   1.000
_cell.length_b   1.000
_cell.length_c   1.000
_cell.angle_alpha   90.00
_cell.angle_beta   90.00
_cell.angle_gamma   90.00
#
_symmetry.space_group_name_H-M   'P 1'
#
loop_
_entity.id
_entity.type
_entity.pdbx_description
1 polymer ?
#
loop_
_entity_poly.entity_id
_entity_poly.type
_entity_poly.pdbx_seq_one_letter_code
_entity_poly.pdbx_strand_id
1 'polypeptide(L)'
;MNPTHSHFTEPAWTGDLLAHLGLERGATADEVYQKANDLATRLAPNTRRLWRWILLLEGLAVLMPLFWLMVAQRRWSAGAVSISVALCTLGVIGFCWWLRWRNQQQAWTRSRLLAEIARSAKATSNWPGRPTHDALDVAPSLQPLAAVMAAPETVQQPGDLEAWKAEYLANRIEDQSSFYTVKAKAAAIERQHLSQYVTRSLDGALVLAVLGLWLGFSGTSEWLLSVANADLFLGLTGAALPLIAILMQSLSAYLELNRRTGRYAQQWEYLEVAKGRLMKSRTLEEMQEVVQEVERVLLSEVTEWFYQAEHAEVFYRSAQAPAAVGRQRLTAVKESRWSEFTTRLLDGAGMALSVTGRIIFGRVLIVAVTSVLTSLLIFSRAPQDGLQRSILRTADGQLLSKAGALGWWKPVPEESARGFILIAHGLNDSALVAEEKSKGQEKNKLHWMTDLQGALKERLGPAVPDICLVDWSIAAKPSEVTALLRTLEKIRDEDAAERGQGTGKPHTGEAPARPPVQTRGGVDLKKTPEPTMPDKKAPSVTDIVAIRMQAQAIGDIVGYKLAQSMKTDPVVIYADQPMHLIGHSAGGFLVVRAALVLKRFGLLPKNSRVTLLDTPLPDVNDLYELLEPNGDSRCQVDFYKSSFFAQRVPPDSPERPNYRCYELQPDATPEGSDPYLYAHSYAHQWYIRSIRRPEMGAEMPPGFRASPFWPRLKPHAP
;
A
#
# COMPACT_ATOMS: atom_id res chain seq x y z
N MET A 1 -70.67 -26.62 -6.31
CA MET A 1 -69.22 -26.86 -6.51
C MET A 1 -68.54 -26.56 -5.19
N ASN A 2 -68.10 -27.58 -4.45
CA ASN A 2 -67.28 -27.36 -3.25
C ASN A 2 -65.94 -26.79 -3.71
N PRO A 3 -65.55 -25.57 -3.30
CA PRO A 3 -64.19 -25.12 -3.55
C PRO A 3 -63.28 -26.12 -2.84
N THR A 4 -62.43 -26.78 -3.61
CA THR A 4 -61.27 -27.50 -3.08
C THR A 4 -60.48 -26.47 -2.27
N HIS A 5 -60.67 -26.45 -0.96
CA HIS A 5 -59.81 -25.73 -0.04
C HIS A 5 -58.40 -26.20 -0.37
N SER A 6 -57.63 -25.37 -1.05
CA SER A 6 -56.21 -25.59 -1.20
C SER A 6 -55.67 -25.67 0.21
N HIS A 7 -55.37 -26.89 0.66
CA HIS A 7 -54.75 -27.12 1.96
C HIS A 7 -53.39 -26.44 1.89
N PHE A 8 -53.34 -25.17 2.30
CA PHE A 8 -52.08 -24.48 2.51
C PHE A 8 -51.36 -25.30 3.57
N THR A 9 -50.34 -26.02 3.14
CA THR A 9 -49.50 -26.80 4.04
C THR A 9 -48.75 -25.83 4.92
N GLU A 10 -48.69 -26.14 6.22
CA GLU A 10 -47.87 -25.42 7.18
C GLU A 10 -46.45 -25.17 6.63
N PRO A 11 -45.87 -23.96 6.83
CA PRO A 11 -44.51 -23.70 6.40
C PRO A 11 -43.54 -24.77 6.92
N ALA A 12 -42.68 -25.30 6.05
CA ALA A 12 -41.82 -26.44 6.39
C ALA A 12 -40.89 -26.19 7.61
N TRP A 13 -40.58 -24.93 7.93
CA TRP A 13 -39.73 -24.55 9.05
C TRP A 13 -40.43 -24.60 10.41
N THR A 14 -41.77 -24.61 10.45
CA THR A 14 -42.51 -24.45 11.71
C THR A 14 -42.33 -25.65 12.63
N GLY A 15 -42.45 -26.86 12.09
CA GLY A 15 -42.26 -28.08 12.87
C GLY A 15 -40.87 -28.15 13.53
N ASP A 16 -39.82 -27.76 12.80
CA ASP A 16 -38.46 -27.72 13.34
C ASP A 16 -38.29 -26.60 14.39
N LEU A 17 -38.94 -25.45 14.21
CA LEU A 17 -38.89 -24.36 15.18
C LEU A 17 -39.63 -24.72 16.48
N LEU A 18 -40.83 -25.30 16.39
CA LEU A 18 -41.59 -25.77 17.56
C LEU A 18 -40.80 -26.84 18.33
N ALA A 19 -40.21 -27.81 17.62
CA ALA A 19 -39.35 -28.81 18.23
C ALA A 19 -38.14 -28.17 18.94
N HIS A 20 -37.52 -27.13 18.36
CA HIS A 20 -36.41 -26.42 18.99
C HIS A 20 -36.82 -25.66 20.26
N LEU A 21 -38.02 -25.10 20.27
CA LEU A 21 -38.62 -24.47 21.45
C LEU A 21 -39.07 -25.51 22.50
N GLY A 22 -39.01 -26.81 22.17
CA GLY A 22 -39.55 -27.87 23.03
C GLY A 22 -41.06 -27.72 23.21
N LEU A 23 -41.77 -27.43 22.12
CA LEU A 23 -43.23 -27.30 22.08
C LEU A 23 -43.81 -28.45 21.24
N GLU A 24 -44.92 -29.02 21.72
CA GLU A 24 -45.73 -29.96 20.96
C GLU A 24 -46.65 -29.20 20.00
N ARG A 25 -47.19 -29.87 18.96
CA ARG A 25 -48.07 -29.25 17.96
C ARG A 25 -49.39 -28.72 18.51
N GLY A 26 -49.78 -29.15 19.72
CA GLY A 26 -50.96 -28.65 20.44
C GLY A 26 -50.65 -27.65 21.54
N ALA A 27 -49.43 -27.09 21.58
CA ALA A 27 -49.07 -26.11 22.59
C ALA A 27 -50.00 -24.88 22.53
N THR A 28 -50.34 -24.36 23.70
CA THR A 28 -51.24 -23.20 23.80
C THR A 28 -50.59 -21.95 23.23
N ALA A 29 -51.40 -20.99 22.78
CA ALA A 29 -50.92 -19.71 22.28
C ALA A 29 -50.01 -18.98 23.30
N ASP A 30 -50.27 -19.12 24.60
CA ASP A 30 -49.44 -18.52 25.64
C ASP A 30 -48.06 -19.20 25.75
N GLU A 31 -48.01 -20.54 25.76
CA GLU A 31 -46.74 -21.28 25.78
C GLU A 31 -45.89 -20.99 24.55
N VAL A 32 -46.51 -20.94 23.37
CA VAL A 32 -45.83 -20.59 22.12
C VAL A 32 -45.30 -19.17 22.20
N TYR A 33 -46.11 -18.20 22.64
CA TYR A 33 -45.71 -16.80 22.79
C TYR A 33 -44.48 -16.66 23.69
N GLN A 34 -44.53 -17.22 24.91
CA GLN A 34 -43.44 -17.09 25.87
C GLN A 34 -42.12 -17.63 25.31
N LYS A 35 -42.12 -18.88 24.82
CA LYS A 35 -40.89 -19.51 24.34
C LYS A 35 -40.37 -18.86 23.05
N ALA A 36 -41.25 -18.53 22.11
CA ALA A 36 -40.85 -17.90 20.85
C ALA A 36 -40.35 -16.46 21.08
N ASN A 37 -40.98 -15.70 21.96
CA ASN A 37 -40.56 -14.34 22.31
C ASN A 37 -39.22 -14.33 23.05
N ASP A 38 -39.01 -15.29 23.96
CA ASP A 38 -37.72 -15.47 24.65
C ASP A 38 -36.59 -15.78 23.66
N LEU A 39 -36.82 -16.70 22.72
CA LEU A 39 -35.86 -17.02 21.68
C LEU A 39 -35.57 -15.80 20.79
N ALA A 40 -36.61 -15.09 20.34
CA ALA A 40 -36.46 -13.87 19.55
C ALA A 40 -35.67 -12.79 20.30
N THR A 41 -35.92 -12.64 21.61
CA THR A 41 -35.23 -11.67 22.47
C THR A 41 -33.77 -12.04 22.72
N ARG A 42 -33.42 -13.34 22.74
CA ARG A 42 -32.02 -13.79 22.84
C ARG A 42 -31.25 -13.67 21.52
N LEU A 43 -31.91 -13.82 20.38
CA LEU A 43 -31.27 -13.73 19.06
C LEU A 43 -31.02 -12.27 18.62
N ALA A 44 -31.88 -11.33 19.01
CA ALA A 44 -31.79 -9.91 18.59
C ALA A 44 -30.52 -9.13 19.04
N PRO A 45 -29.96 -9.31 20.26
CA PRO A 45 -28.84 -8.50 20.76
C PRO A 45 -27.48 -8.90 20.16
N ASN A 46 -27.33 -10.17 19.78
CA ASN A 46 -26.06 -10.70 19.32
C ASN A 46 -25.66 -10.09 17.96
N THR A 47 -26.59 -10.05 17.00
CA THR A 47 -26.33 -9.46 15.68
C THR A 47 -25.96 -7.98 15.76
N ARG A 48 -26.59 -7.21 16.67
CA ARG A 48 -26.27 -5.78 16.88
C ARG A 48 -24.91 -5.56 17.54
N ARG A 49 -24.51 -6.40 18.50
CA ARG A 49 -23.18 -6.34 19.11
C ARG A 49 -22.08 -6.72 18.11
N LEU A 50 -22.35 -7.71 17.26
CA LEU A 50 -21.41 -8.20 16.24
C LEU A 50 -21.13 -7.12 15.17
N TRP A 51 -22.10 -6.27 14.84
CA TRP A 51 -21.91 -5.13 13.92
C TRP A 51 -20.83 -4.14 14.36
N ARG A 52 -20.69 -3.88 15.66
CA ARG A 52 -19.63 -2.99 16.17
C ARG A 52 -18.23 -3.55 15.91
N TRP A 53 -18.09 -4.87 15.95
CA TRP A 53 -16.82 -5.54 15.67
C TRP A 53 -16.48 -5.53 14.19
N ILE A 54 -17.47 -5.64 13.31
CA ILE A 54 -17.27 -5.48 11.86
C ILE A 54 -16.72 -4.09 11.56
N LEU A 55 -17.40 -3.04 12.04
CA LEU A 55 -16.97 -1.66 11.83
C LEU A 55 -15.57 -1.40 12.42
N LEU A 56 -15.24 -2.00 13.57
CA LEU A 56 -13.91 -1.89 14.16
C LEU A 56 -12.83 -2.55 13.29
N LEU A 57 -13.07 -3.77 12.82
CA LEU A 57 -12.12 -4.51 11.98
C LEU A 57 -11.90 -3.83 10.63
N GLU A 58 -12.97 -3.33 10.01
CA GLU A 58 -12.88 -2.56 8.77
C GLU A 58 -12.16 -1.22 8.99
N GLY A 59 -12.44 -0.53 10.10
CA GLY A 59 -11.72 0.68 10.49
C GLY A 59 -10.21 0.43 10.68
N LEU A 60 -9.83 -0.68 11.32
CA LEU A 60 -8.44 -1.11 11.44
C LEU A 60 -7.79 -1.41 10.08
N ALA A 61 -8.53 -2.05 9.17
CA ALA A 61 -8.06 -2.33 7.81
C ALA A 61 -7.74 -1.06 7.01
N VAL A 62 -8.48 0.04 7.24
CA VAL A 62 -8.24 1.35 6.62
C VAL A 62 -7.10 2.12 7.30
N LEU A 63 -7.06 2.09 8.64
CA LEU A 63 -6.07 2.84 9.41
C LEU A 63 -4.64 2.31 9.24
N MET A 64 -4.46 0.99 9.04
CA MET A 64 -3.14 0.39 8.91
C MET A 64 -2.33 0.88 7.69
N PRO A 65 -2.88 0.88 6.45
CA PRO A 65 -2.21 1.48 5.28
C PRO A 65 -1.90 2.97 5.47
N LEU A 66 -2.84 3.72 6.03
CA LEU A 66 -2.68 5.16 6.25
C LEU A 66 -1.57 5.45 7.27
N PHE A 67 -1.52 4.68 8.36
CA PHE A 67 -0.46 4.79 9.34
C PHE A 67 0.92 4.42 8.75
N TRP A 68 0.97 3.43 7.87
CA TRP A 68 2.20 3.08 7.15
C TRP A 68 2.70 4.23 6.27
N LEU A 69 1.81 4.84 5.49
CA LEU A 69 2.11 6.01 4.66
C LEU A 69 2.58 7.21 5.50
N MET A 70 1.99 7.44 6.68
CA MET A 70 2.28 8.62 7.50
C MET A 70 3.53 8.49 8.40
N VAL A 71 3.78 7.33 9.00
CA VAL A 71 4.75 7.20 10.11
C VAL A 71 5.84 6.16 9.82
N ALA A 72 5.54 5.12 9.05
CA ALA A 72 6.30 3.88 9.12
C ALA A 72 7.15 3.54 7.89
N GLN A 73 7.22 4.39 6.85
CA GLN A 73 8.19 4.24 5.75
C GLN A 73 9.64 4.05 6.24
N ARG A 74 9.96 4.47 7.48
CA ARG A 74 11.28 4.29 8.10
C ARG A 74 11.51 2.95 8.81
N ARG A 75 10.50 2.11 9.08
CA ARG A 75 10.68 0.89 9.91
C ARG A 75 9.84 -0.34 9.56
N TRP A 76 8.71 -0.19 8.88
CA TRP A 76 7.82 -1.34 8.58
C TRP A 76 7.86 -1.65 7.09
N SER A 77 8.10 -2.91 6.75
CA SER A 77 8.05 -3.36 5.36
C SER A 77 6.62 -3.26 4.82
N ALA A 78 6.48 -2.86 3.55
CA ALA A 78 5.19 -2.81 2.87
C ALA A 78 4.45 -4.17 2.92
N GLY A 79 5.22 -5.27 2.96
CA GLY A 79 4.69 -6.63 3.10
C GLY A 79 3.95 -6.87 4.41
N ALA A 80 4.47 -6.39 5.56
CA ALA A 80 3.82 -6.59 6.86
C ALA A 80 2.46 -5.86 6.94
N VAL A 81 2.38 -4.68 6.36
CA VAL A 81 1.15 -3.88 6.28
C VAL A 81 0.13 -4.53 5.35
N SER A 82 0.57 -5.00 4.19
CA SER A 82 -0.28 -5.71 3.22
C SER A 82 -0.85 -7.00 3.83
N ILE A 83 -0.05 -7.78 4.57
CA ILE A 83 -0.51 -8.97 5.29
C ILE A 83 -1.53 -8.59 6.36
N SER A 84 -1.31 -7.51 7.11
CA SER A 84 -2.22 -7.07 8.16
C SER A 84 -3.58 -6.65 7.59
N VAL A 85 -3.59 -5.91 6.48
CA VAL A 85 -4.81 -5.53 5.75
C VAL A 85 -5.52 -6.77 5.22
N ALA A 86 -4.79 -7.71 4.63
CA ALA A 86 -5.34 -8.97 4.14
C ALA A 86 -5.98 -9.78 5.28
N LEU A 87 -5.32 -9.90 6.43
CA LEU A 87 -5.86 -10.61 7.60
C LEU A 87 -7.10 -9.92 8.18
N CYS A 88 -7.10 -8.58 8.28
CA CYS A 88 -8.29 -7.84 8.71
C CYS A 88 -9.46 -8.05 7.73
N THR A 89 -9.20 -8.00 6.43
CA THR A 89 -10.21 -8.20 5.38
C THR A 89 -10.75 -9.62 5.39
N LEU A 90 -9.88 -10.64 5.46
CA LEU A 90 -10.28 -12.04 5.60
C LEU A 90 -11.04 -12.28 6.91
N GLY A 91 -10.67 -11.59 7.99
CA GLY A 91 -11.40 -11.59 9.25
C GLY A 91 -12.83 -11.06 9.09
N VAL A 92 -13.00 -9.91 8.43
CA VAL A 92 -14.31 -9.33 8.12
C VAL A 92 -15.14 -10.26 7.25
N ILE A 93 -14.57 -10.79 6.16
CA ILE A 93 -15.24 -11.74 5.27
C ILE A 93 -15.65 -13.00 6.03
N GLY A 94 -14.72 -13.60 6.77
CA GLY A 94 -14.97 -14.80 7.57
C GLY A 94 -16.05 -14.59 8.62
N PHE A 95 -16.07 -13.41 9.23
CA PHE A 95 -17.08 -13.05 10.23
C PHE A 95 -18.46 -12.77 9.62
N CYS A 96 -18.51 -12.04 8.51
CA CYS A 96 -19.76 -11.83 7.75
C CYS A 96 -20.30 -13.16 7.24
N TRP A 97 -19.43 -14.03 6.73
CA TRP A 97 -19.78 -15.38 6.32
C TRP A 97 -20.28 -16.20 7.50
N TRP A 98 -19.65 -16.12 8.67
CA TRP A 98 -20.07 -16.83 9.87
C TRP A 98 -21.46 -16.39 10.36
N LEU A 99 -21.71 -15.07 10.38
CA LEU A 99 -23.03 -14.52 10.72
C LEU A 99 -24.11 -15.02 9.77
N ARG A 100 -23.80 -14.99 8.46
CA ARG A 100 -24.70 -15.43 7.40
C ARG A 100 -24.95 -16.94 7.47
N TRP A 101 -23.89 -17.73 7.64
CA TRP A 101 -23.94 -19.20 7.73
C TRP A 101 -24.83 -19.70 8.87
N ARG A 102 -24.88 -18.97 9.99
CA ARG A 102 -25.70 -19.34 11.14
C ARG A 102 -27.20 -19.06 10.95
N ASN A 103 -27.63 -18.42 9.86
CA ASN A 103 -29.03 -18.07 9.59
C ASN A 103 -29.73 -17.41 10.80
N GLN A 104 -28.99 -16.68 11.65
CA GLN A 104 -29.53 -16.14 12.90
C GLN A 104 -30.67 -15.16 12.63
N GLN A 105 -30.62 -14.45 11.51
CA GLN A 105 -31.65 -13.51 11.09
C GLN A 105 -32.96 -14.22 10.72
N GLN A 106 -32.90 -15.36 10.03
CA GLN A 106 -34.09 -16.17 9.72
C GLN A 106 -34.68 -16.79 10.98
N ALA A 107 -33.83 -17.35 11.86
CA ALA A 107 -34.29 -17.90 13.13
C ALA A 107 -34.98 -16.81 13.98
N TRP A 108 -34.35 -15.63 14.08
CA TRP A 108 -34.91 -14.49 14.80
C TRP A 108 -36.26 -14.04 14.24
N THR A 109 -36.35 -13.81 12.92
CA THR A 109 -37.60 -13.34 12.28
C THR A 109 -38.71 -14.38 12.36
N ARG A 110 -38.41 -15.67 12.15
CA ARG A 110 -39.39 -16.76 12.30
C ARG A 110 -39.89 -16.88 13.75
N SER A 111 -39.00 -16.83 14.75
CA SER A 111 -39.41 -16.82 16.16
C SER A 111 -40.23 -15.59 16.51
N ARG A 112 -39.88 -14.41 15.99
CA ARG A 112 -40.63 -13.19 16.24
C ARG A 112 -42.01 -13.23 15.59
N LEU A 113 -42.12 -13.75 14.37
CA LEU A 113 -43.38 -13.98 13.67
C LEU A 113 -44.28 -14.94 14.44
N LEU A 114 -43.72 -16.08 14.84
CA LEU A 114 -44.45 -17.08 15.62
C LEU A 114 -44.94 -16.50 16.96
N ALA A 115 -44.09 -15.74 17.65
CA ALA A 115 -44.47 -15.05 18.89
C ALA A 115 -45.60 -14.05 18.68
N GLU A 116 -45.58 -13.28 17.59
CA GLU A 116 -46.61 -12.26 17.35
C GLU A 116 -47.94 -12.88 16.90
N ILE A 117 -47.92 -13.95 16.10
CA ILE A 117 -49.12 -14.75 15.77
C ILE A 117 -49.70 -15.35 17.04
N ALA A 118 -48.88 -15.95 17.90
CA ALA A 118 -49.31 -16.53 19.16
C ALA A 118 -49.88 -15.47 20.12
N ARG A 119 -49.26 -14.29 20.20
CA ARG A 119 -49.77 -13.16 21.01
C ARG A 119 -51.11 -12.65 20.49
N SER A 120 -51.27 -12.57 19.17
CA SER A 120 -52.54 -12.21 18.51
C SER A 120 -53.63 -13.24 18.79
N ALA A 121 -53.31 -14.54 18.65
CA ALA A 121 -54.25 -15.63 18.94
C ALA A 121 -54.64 -15.67 20.42
N LYS A 122 -53.71 -15.41 21.33
CA LYS A 122 -53.98 -15.27 22.77
C LYS A 122 -54.92 -14.09 23.05
N ALA A 123 -54.66 -12.92 22.46
CA ALA A 123 -55.48 -11.73 22.69
C ALA A 123 -56.91 -11.86 22.14
N THR A 124 -57.11 -12.73 21.14
CA THR A 124 -58.40 -12.93 20.45
C THR A 124 -59.03 -14.30 20.74
N SER A 125 -58.52 -15.06 21.70
CA SER A 125 -58.97 -16.44 21.96
C SER A 125 -60.44 -16.55 22.36
N ASN A 126 -60.96 -15.49 23.02
CA ASN A 126 -62.35 -15.42 23.50
C ASN A 126 -63.25 -14.60 22.56
N TRP A 127 -62.75 -14.20 21.38
CA TRP A 127 -63.48 -13.39 20.42
C TRP A 127 -64.20 -14.27 19.38
N PRO A 128 -65.44 -13.94 18.97
CA PRO A 128 -66.13 -14.68 17.91
C PRO A 128 -65.42 -14.48 16.57
N GLY A 129 -65.15 -15.59 15.87
CA GLY A 129 -64.44 -15.60 14.60
C GLY A 129 -62.95 -15.93 14.74
N ARG A 130 -62.14 -15.54 13.75
CA ARG A 130 -60.68 -15.81 13.75
C ARG A 130 -59.87 -14.58 13.32
N PRO A 131 -59.87 -13.47 14.09
CA PRO A 131 -59.21 -12.22 13.68
C PRO A 131 -57.73 -12.40 13.34
N THR A 132 -56.98 -13.22 14.09
CA THR A 132 -55.57 -13.53 13.79
C THR A 132 -55.39 -14.21 12.43
N HIS A 133 -56.29 -15.13 12.07
CA HIS A 133 -56.24 -15.83 10.79
C HIS A 133 -56.58 -14.87 9.64
N ASP A 134 -57.61 -14.05 9.84
CA ASP A 134 -58.06 -13.07 8.85
C ASP A 134 -57.00 -11.97 8.62
N ALA A 135 -56.30 -11.55 9.68
CA ALA A 135 -55.21 -10.59 9.62
C ALA A 135 -53.99 -11.07 8.80
N LEU A 136 -53.90 -12.37 8.51
CA LEU A 136 -52.86 -12.97 7.66
C LEU A 136 -53.35 -13.20 6.21
N ASP A 137 -54.45 -12.59 5.80
CA ASP A 137 -54.96 -12.54 4.43
C ASP A 137 -53.91 -12.09 3.39
N VAL A 138 -53.05 -11.12 3.76
CA VAL A 138 -51.93 -10.67 2.93
C VAL A 138 -50.78 -11.69 2.81
N ALA A 139 -50.76 -12.72 3.66
CA ALA A 139 -49.75 -13.78 3.67
C ALA A 139 -50.38 -15.17 3.88
N PRO A 140 -51.15 -15.70 2.91
CA PRO A 140 -51.94 -16.92 3.08
C PRO A 140 -51.13 -18.14 3.52
N SER A 141 -49.85 -18.22 3.15
CA SER A 141 -48.94 -19.29 3.58
C SER A 141 -48.72 -19.37 5.09
N LEU A 142 -49.00 -18.29 5.84
CA LEU A 142 -48.85 -18.22 7.28
C LEU A 142 -50.15 -18.48 8.05
N GLN A 143 -51.32 -18.46 7.37
CA GLN A 143 -52.63 -18.72 7.99
C GLN A 143 -52.72 -20.07 8.72
N PRO A 144 -52.12 -21.18 8.24
CA PRO A 144 -52.12 -22.44 8.98
C PRO A 144 -51.52 -22.32 10.39
N LEU A 145 -50.58 -21.41 10.61
CA LEU A 145 -49.97 -21.18 11.93
C LEU A 145 -50.97 -20.59 12.91
N ALA A 146 -51.77 -19.62 12.46
CA ALA A 146 -52.83 -19.03 13.25
C ALA A 146 -53.93 -20.05 13.56
N ALA A 147 -54.27 -20.92 12.60
CA ALA A 147 -55.27 -21.96 12.77
C ALA A 147 -54.90 -23.00 13.85
N VAL A 148 -53.61 -23.37 13.94
CA VAL A 148 -53.11 -24.30 14.98
C VAL A 148 -53.22 -23.71 16.38
N MET A 149 -53.11 -22.38 16.51
CA MET A 149 -53.14 -21.67 17.79
C MET A 149 -54.52 -21.14 18.17
N ALA A 150 -55.49 -21.22 17.26
CA ALA A 150 -56.84 -20.72 17.49
C ALA A 150 -57.57 -21.58 18.54
N ALA A 151 -58.34 -20.93 19.40
CA ALA A 151 -59.26 -21.63 20.28
C ALA A 151 -60.30 -22.41 19.45
N PRO A 152 -60.81 -23.54 19.95
CA PRO A 152 -61.88 -24.28 19.28
C PRO A 152 -63.09 -23.37 19.03
N GLU A 153 -63.70 -23.47 17.84
CA GLU A 153 -64.81 -22.63 17.34
C GLU A 153 -66.05 -22.54 18.24
N THR A 154 -66.11 -23.32 19.32
CA THR A 154 -67.24 -23.43 20.23
C THR A 154 -67.40 -22.26 21.21
N VAL A 155 -66.60 -21.20 21.14
CA VAL A 155 -66.78 -20.02 22.00
C VAL A 155 -68.06 -19.28 21.58
N GLN A 156 -69.14 -19.55 22.31
CA GLN A 156 -70.36 -18.73 22.29
C GLN A 156 -70.01 -17.30 22.69
N GLN A 157 -70.78 -16.32 22.19
CA GLN A 157 -70.58 -14.87 22.37
C GLN A 157 -69.95 -14.51 23.73
N PRO A 158 -68.94 -13.63 23.77
CA PRO A 158 -68.30 -13.23 25.02
C PRO A 158 -69.36 -12.73 25.99
N GLY A 159 -69.49 -13.39 27.14
CA GLY A 159 -70.59 -13.15 28.08
C GLY A 159 -70.62 -11.73 28.65
N ASP A 160 -69.49 -11.03 28.64
CA ASP A 160 -69.38 -9.61 28.97
C ASP A 160 -68.45 -8.93 27.94
N LEU A 161 -69.07 -8.22 26.99
CA LEU A 161 -68.39 -7.51 25.92
C LEU A 161 -67.47 -6.39 26.45
N GLU A 162 -67.89 -5.70 27.52
CA GLU A 162 -67.14 -4.60 28.11
C GLU A 162 -65.93 -5.12 28.91
N ALA A 163 -66.09 -6.24 29.63
CA ALA A 163 -64.95 -6.91 30.27
C ALA A 163 -63.91 -7.38 29.24
N TRP A 164 -64.36 -8.01 28.14
CA TRP A 164 -63.44 -8.43 27.08
C TRP A 164 -62.73 -7.23 26.43
N LYS A 165 -63.47 -6.16 26.14
CA LYS A 165 -62.93 -4.91 25.58
C LYS A 165 -61.88 -4.29 26.50
N ALA A 166 -62.15 -4.24 27.80
CA ALA A 166 -61.19 -3.76 28.79
C ALA A 166 -59.93 -4.63 28.84
N GLU A 167 -60.09 -5.96 28.76
CA GLU A 167 -58.97 -6.90 28.71
C GLU A 167 -58.13 -6.74 27.43
N TYR A 168 -58.76 -6.65 26.26
CA TYR A 168 -58.06 -6.45 24.99
C TYR A 168 -57.34 -5.09 24.94
N LEU A 169 -57.98 -4.03 25.43
CA LEU A 169 -57.35 -2.71 25.57
C LEU A 169 -56.08 -2.79 26.41
N ALA A 170 -56.16 -3.39 27.60
CA ALA A 170 -55.03 -3.49 28.52
C ALA A 170 -53.92 -4.42 27.99
N ASN A 171 -54.27 -5.65 27.62
CA ASN A 171 -53.30 -6.70 27.33
C ASN A 171 -52.75 -6.66 25.90
N ARG A 172 -53.46 -6.05 24.95
CA ARG A 172 -53.05 -5.99 23.55
C ARG A 172 -52.64 -4.59 23.13
N ILE A 173 -53.54 -3.61 23.23
CA ILE A 173 -53.30 -2.26 22.70
C ILE A 173 -52.32 -1.49 23.58
N GLU A 174 -52.58 -1.38 24.90
CA GLU A 174 -51.76 -0.60 25.82
C GLU A 174 -50.36 -1.21 26.04
N ASP A 175 -50.28 -2.54 26.16
CA ASP A 175 -49.02 -3.27 26.26
C ASP A 175 -48.15 -3.08 25.00
N GLN A 176 -48.73 -3.17 23.79
CA GLN A 176 -47.99 -2.89 22.55
C GLN A 176 -47.62 -1.42 22.38
N SER A 177 -48.52 -0.50 22.74
CA SER A 177 -48.25 0.94 22.72
C SER A 177 -47.07 1.30 23.63
N SER A 178 -47.04 0.71 24.83
CA SER A 178 -45.93 0.84 25.78
C SER A 178 -44.63 0.26 25.21
N PHE A 179 -44.70 -0.93 24.60
CA PHE A 179 -43.56 -1.55 23.93
C PHE A 179 -42.99 -0.66 22.82
N TYR A 180 -43.83 -0.18 21.89
CA TYR A 180 -43.39 0.68 20.79
C TYR A 180 -42.84 2.00 21.27
N THR A 181 -43.40 2.60 22.32
CA THR A 181 -42.86 3.83 22.93
C THR A 181 -41.44 3.61 23.44
N VAL A 182 -41.20 2.52 24.18
CA VAL A 182 -39.87 2.19 24.70
C VAL A 182 -38.90 1.89 23.55
N LYS A 183 -39.32 1.14 22.53
CA LYS A 183 -38.49 0.79 21.38
C LYS A 183 -38.20 2.00 20.48
N ALA A 184 -39.15 2.91 20.28
CA ALA A 184 -38.96 4.15 19.54
C ALA A 184 -37.92 5.03 20.22
N LYS A 185 -38.01 5.22 21.53
CA LYS A 185 -37.01 5.97 22.32
C LYS A 185 -35.63 5.32 22.23
N ALA A 186 -35.54 4.01 22.42
CA ALA A 186 -34.28 3.28 22.32
C ALA A 186 -33.67 3.37 20.90
N ALA A 187 -34.47 3.21 19.85
CA ALA A 187 -34.04 3.33 18.47
C ALA A 187 -33.61 4.77 18.13
N ALA A 188 -34.29 5.79 18.67
CA ALA A 188 -33.91 7.19 18.48
C ALA A 188 -32.55 7.51 19.12
N ILE A 189 -32.29 7.01 20.33
CA ILE A 189 -30.99 7.13 21.01
C ILE A 189 -29.90 6.39 20.20
N GLU A 190 -30.19 5.17 19.75
CA GLU A 190 -29.27 4.38 18.92
C GLU A 190 -28.97 5.09 17.60
N ARG A 191 -29.97 5.68 16.95
CA ARG A 191 -29.83 6.51 15.74
C ARG A 191 -28.97 7.73 16.00
N GLN A 192 -29.19 8.44 17.11
CA GLN A 192 -28.39 9.62 17.46
C GLN A 192 -26.92 9.24 17.67
N HIS A 193 -26.66 8.14 18.40
CA HIS A 193 -25.30 7.65 18.62
C HIS A 193 -24.65 7.21 17.30
N LEU A 194 -25.33 6.41 16.49
CA LEU A 194 -24.80 5.97 15.19
C LEU A 194 -24.55 7.16 14.27
N SER A 195 -25.47 8.13 14.20
CA SER A 195 -25.30 9.35 13.42
C SER A 195 -24.04 10.11 13.83
N GLN A 196 -23.78 10.23 15.14
CA GLN A 196 -22.55 10.85 15.64
C GLN A 196 -21.31 10.07 15.23
N TYR A 197 -21.32 8.74 15.33
CA TYR A 197 -20.19 7.90 14.92
C TYR A 197 -19.93 8.00 13.41
N VAL A 198 -20.97 7.85 12.59
CA VAL A 198 -20.86 7.94 11.13
C VAL A 198 -20.35 9.31 10.70
N THR A 199 -20.87 10.39 11.28
CA THR A 199 -20.39 11.75 10.98
C THR A 199 -18.92 11.90 11.36
N ARG A 200 -18.52 11.52 12.57
CA ARG A 200 -17.12 11.59 13.02
C ARG A 200 -16.17 10.72 12.19
N SER A 201 -16.63 9.53 11.76
CA SER A 201 -15.86 8.65 10.88
C SER A 201 -15.70 9.24 9.49
N LEU A 202 -16.75 9.90 8.96
CA LEU A 202 -16.70 10.58 7.67
C LEU A 202 -15.78 11.81 7.73
N ASP A 203 -15.84 12.59 8.81
CA ASP A 203 -14.92 13.71 9.05
C ASP A 203 -13.47 13.22 9.16
N GLY A 204 -13.24 12.14 9.91
CA GLY A 204 -11.91 11.51 10.03
C GLY A 204 -11.38 11.00 8.69
N ALA A 205 -12.24 10.34 7.90
CA ALA A 205 -11.91 9.89 6.55
C ALA A 205 -11.61 11.07 5.60
N LEU A 206 -12.36 12.16 5.69
CA LEU A 206 -12.13 13.38 4.92
C LEU A 206 -10.78 14.01 5.28
N VAL A 207 -10.45 14.11 6.57
CA VAL A 207 -9.13 14.59 7.04
C VAL A 207 -8.01 13.72 6.49
N LEU A 208 -8.16 12.40 6.54
CA LEU A 208 -7.17 11.45 6.02
C LEU A 208 -7.03 11.56 4.50
N ALA A 209 -8.13 11.73 3.76
CA ALA A 209 -8.12 11.95 2.32
C ALA A 209 -7.42 13.26 1.94
N VAL A 210 -7.70 14.36 2.65
CA VAL A 210 -7.04 15.66 2.44
C VAL A 210 -5.56 15.58 2.77
N LEU A 211 -5.17 14.92 3.87
CA LEU A 211 -3.77 14.67 4.22
C LEU A 211 -3.07 13.82 3.15
N GLY A 212 -3.71 12.77 2.66
CA GLY A 212 -3.19 11.94 1.57
C GLY A 212 -2.98 12.72 0.28
N LEU A 213 -3.95 13.55 -0.12
CA LEU A 213 -3.83 14.44 -1.28
C LEU A 213 -2.71 15.47 -1.08
N TRP A 214 -2.60 16.10 0.09
CA TRP A 214 -1.53 17.05 0.38
C TRP A 214 -0.15 16.41 0.35
N LEU A 215 0.01 15.21 0.91
CA LEU A 215 1.24 14.42 0.78
C LEU A 215 1.55 14.12 -0.70
N GLY A 216 0.53 13.81 -1.51
CA GLY A 216 0.65 13.65 -2.95
C GLY A 216 1.06 14.92 -3.69
N PHE A 217 0.63 16.11 -3.26
CA PHE A 217 0.92 17.40 -3.92
C PHE A 217 2.16 18.12 -3.40
N SER A 218 2.65 17.80 -2.20
CA SER A 218 3.75 18.54 -1.54
C SER A 218 5.16 18.33 -2.13
N GLY A 219 5.29 17.74 -3.32
CA GLY A 219 6.55 17.60 -4.05
C GLY A 219 7.52 16.54 -3.51
N THR A 220 7.29 16.02 -2.30
CA THR A 220 7.91 14.79 -1.78
C THR A 220 7.43 13.53 -2.51
N SER A 221 6.38 13.66 -3.32
CA SER A 221 5.79 12.58 -4.09
C SER A 221 6.53 12.26 -5.38
N GLU A 222 7.42 13.11 -5.92
CA GLU A 222 8.18 12.78 -7.15
C GLU A 222 9.08 11.54 -6.95
N TRP A 223 9.66 11.37 -5.75
CA TRP A 223 10.41 10.17 -5.39
C TRP A 223 9.49 8.95 -5.22
N LEU A 224 8.33 9.11 -4.58
CA LEU A 224 7.30 8.07 -4.38
C LEU A 224 6.65 7.61 -5.69
N LEU A 225 6.44 8.54 -6.64
CA LEU A 225 5.90 8.30 -7.98
C LEU A 225 6.95 7.64 -8.88
N SER A 226 8.24 7.98 -8.71
CA SER A 226 9.32 7.40 -9.51
C SER A 226 9.64 5.93 -9.19
N VAL A 227 9.45 5.51 -7.93
CA VAL A 227 9.75 4.13 -7.51
C VAL A 227 8.56 3.19 -7.73
N ALA A 228 7.33 3.71 -7.81
CA ALA A 228 6.15 2.86 -7.67
C ALA A 228 4.92 3.31 -8.46
N ASN A 229 5.01 3.30 -9.80
CA ASN A 229 3.85 3.46 -10.69
C ASN A 229 2.66 2.50 -10.35
N ALA A 230 2.84 1.49 -9.50
CA ALA A 230 1.79 0.61 -8.98
C ALA A 230 1.41 0.82 -7.48
N ASP A 231 2.33 1.21 -6.59
CA ASP A 231 2.06 1.14 -5.13
C ASP A 231 1.20 2.30 -4.62
N LEU A 232 1.26 3.48 -5.25
CA LEU A 232 0.35 4.57 -4.88
C LEU A 232 -1.09 4.21 -5.26
N PHE A 233 -1.29 3.65 -6.45
CA PHE A 233 -2.61 3.21 -6.91
C PHE A 233 -3.13 2.05 -6.06
N LEU A 234 -2.29 1.06 -5.75
CA LEU A 234 -2.64 -0.07 -4.88
C LEU A 234 -2.89 0.37 -3.42
N GLY A 235 -2.10 1.31 -2.89
CA GLY A 235 -2.28 1.84 -1.53
C GLY A 235 -3.54 2.70 -1.41
N LEU A 236 -3.81 3.54 -2.41
CA LEU A 236 -4.97 4.45 -2.41
C LEU A 236 -6.26 3.69 -2.74
N THR A 237 -6.23 2.78 -3.71
CA THR A 237 -7.37 1.88 -4.02
C THR A 237 -7.61 0.89 -2.87
N GLY A 238 -6.54 0.36 -2.29
CA GLY A 238 -6.58 -0.56 -1.15
C GLY A 238 -7.13 0.08 0.13
N ALA A 239 -6.97 1.40 0.31
CA ALA A 239 -7.59 2.14 1.41
C ALA A 239 -9.00 2.65 1.05
N ALA A 240 -9.25 3.03 -0.20
CA ALA A 240 -10.53 3.60 -0.63
C ALA A 240 -11.66 2.57 -0.69
N LEU A 241 -11.41 1.34 -1.16
CA LEU A 241 -12.46 0.33 -1.29
C LEU A 241 -13.06 -0.10 0.06
N PRO A 242 -12.26 -0.43 1.10
CA PRO A 242 -12.81 -0.72 2.42
C PRO A 242 -13.52 0.49 3.04
N LEU A 243 -13.01 1.71 2.79
CA LEU A 243 -13.68 2.92 3.26
C LEU A 243 -15.06 3.11 2.62
N ILE A 244 -15.19 2.91 1.31
CA ILE A 244 -16.48 2.95 0.61
C ILE A 244 -17.42 1.87 1.17
N ALA A 245 -16.90 0.67 1.42
CA ALA A 245 -17.69 -0.42 2.01
C ALA A 245 -18.22 -0.04 3.41
N ILE A 246 -17.38 0.50 4.29
CA ILE A 246 -17.78 1.01 5.63
C ILE A 246 -18.86 2.07 5.50
N LEU A 247 -18.71 3.02 4.56
CA LEU A 247 -19.66 4.11 4.35
C LEU A 247 -21.01 3.58 3.86
N MET A 248 -21.02 2.66 2.90
CA MET A 248 -22.25 2.03 2.39
C MET A 248 -22.97 1.22 3.46
N GLN A 249 -22.22 0.43 4.25
CA GLN A 249 -22.78 -0.34 5.37
C GLN A 249 -23.33 0.58 6.47
N SER A 250 -22.59 1.64 6.81
CA SER A 250 -23.02 2.65 7.79
C SER A 250 -24.29 3.36 7.36
N LEU A 251 -24.39 3.73 6.08
CA LEU A 251 -25.59 4.34 5.49
C LEU A 251 -26.77 3.38 5.54
N SER A 252 -26.58 2.11 5.15
CA SER A 252 -27.62 1.09 5.22
C SER A 252 -28.13 0.89 6.66
N ALA A 253 -27.23 0.81 7.63
CA ALA A 253 -27.59 0.72 9.05
C ALA A 253 -28.36 1.94 9.55
N TYR A 254 -27.95 3.14 9.10
CA TYR A 254 -28.64 4.38 9.43
C TYR A 254 -30.06 4.43 8.83
N LEU A 255 -30.21 4.08 7.55
CA LEU A 255 -31.51 4.03 6.87
C LEU A 255 -32.46 3.02 7.53
N GLU A 256 -31.94 1.86 7.93
CA GLU A 256 -32.73 0.86 8.66
C GLU A 256 -33.16 1.36 10.06
N LEU A 257 -32.28 2.04 10.80
CA LEU A 257 -32.67 2.66 12.07
C LEU A 257 -33.72 3.74 11.87
N ASN A 258 -33.60 4.56 10.83
CA ASN A 258 -34.56 5.60 10.52
C ASN A 258 -35.93 5.00 10.16
N ARG A 259 -35.94 3.93 9.35
CA ARG A 259 -37.15 3.16 9.03
C ARG A 259 -37.82 2.61 10.28
N ARG A 260 -37.06 2.00 11.20
CA ARG A 260 -37.58 1.46 12.46
C ARG A 260 -38.16 2.54 13.38
N THR A 261 -37.46 3.65 13.56
CA THR A 261 -37.96 4.77 14.37
C THR A 261 -39.27 5.31 13.79
N GLY A 262 -39.34 5.49 12.47
CA GLY A 262 -40.57 5.91 11.79
C GLY A 262 -41.71 4.91 11.99
N ARG A 263 -41.45 3.60 11.84
CA ARG A 263 -42.48 2.57 12.03
C ARG A 263 -42.98 2.47 13.45
N TYR A 264 -42.11 2.50 14.45
CA TYR A 264 -42.56 2.44 15.85
C TYR A 264 -43.42 3.65 16.21
N ALA A 265 -43.11 4.84 15.68
CA ALA A 265 -43.95 6.02 15.85
C ALA A 265 -45.31 5.84 15.15
N GLN A 266 -45.31 5.37 13.90
CA GLN A 266 -46.54 5.12 13.14
C GLN A 266 -47.45 4.07 13.81
N GLN A 267 -46.88 2.95 14.27
CA GLN A 267 -47.60 1.89 14.96
C GLN A 267 -48.20 2.39 16.28
N TRP A 268 -47.44 3.16 17.05
CA TRP A 268 -47.94 3.78 18.27
C TRP A 268 -49.11 4.74 18.01
N GLU A 269 -48.98 5.64 17.02
CA GLU A 269 -50.03 6.60 16.66
C GLU A 269 -51.31 5.90 16.19
N TYR A 270 -51.15 4.86 15.37
CA TYR A 270 -52.25 4.01 14.92
C TYR A 270 -52.97 3.32 16.10
N LEU A 271 -52.22 2.72 17.03
CA LEU A 271 -52.79 2.07 18.21
C LEU A 271 -53.55 3.05 19.12
N GLU A 272 -53.10 4.30 19.23
CA GLU A 272 -53.81 5.34 20.01
C GLU A 272 -55.15 5.73 19.37
N VAL A 273 -55.19 5.84 18.04
CA VAL A 273 -56.44 6.07 17.30
C VAL A 273 -57.37 4.86 17.42
N ALA A 274 -56.84 3.64 17.26
CA ALA A 274 -57.60 2.41 17.40
C ALA A 274 -58.16 2.24 18.82
N LYS A 275 -57.38 2.60 19.86
CA LYS A 275 -57.84 2.68 21.25
C LYS A 275 -59.07 3.56 21.38
N GLY A 276 -59.02 4.77 20.85
CA GLY A 276 -60.13 5.72 20.88
C GLY A 276 -61.37 5.22 20.13
N ARG A 277 -61.20 4.53 18.99
CA ARG A 277 -62.30 3.91 18.23
C ARG A 277 -62.93 2.74 18.99
N LEU A 278 -62.11 1.83 19.53
CA LEU A 278 -62.57 0.68 20.30
C LEU A 278 -63.29 1.11 21.59
N MET A 279 -62.81 2.16 22.26
CA MET A 279 -63.52 2.72 23.43
C MET A 279 -64.92 3.24 23.07
N LYS A 280 -65.10 3.80 21.87
CA LYS A 280 -66.38 4.37 21.40
C LYS A 280 -67.33 3.34 20.79
N SER A 281 -66.84 2.21 20.30
CA SER A 281 -67.67 1.19 19.68
C SER A 281 -68.66 0.61 20.69
N ARG A 282 -69.91 0.48 20.26
CA ARG A 282 -71.04 0.00 21.08
C ARG A 282 -71.57 -1.35 20.61
N THR A 283 -71.30 -1.71 19.37
CA THR A 283 -71.74 -2.99 18.80
C THR A 283 -70.58 -3.96 18.65
N LEU A 284 -70.92 -5.25 18.57
CA LEU A 284 -69.95 -6.31 18.32
C LEU A 284 -69.28 -6.15 16.95
N GLU A 285 -70.03 -5.73 15.91
CA GLU A 285 -69.47 -5.54 14.57
C GLU A 285 -68.44 -4.41 14.54
N GLU A 286 -68.74 -3.25 15.15
CA GLU A 286 -67.79 -2.13 15.23
C GLU A 286 -66.50 -2.53 15.95
N MET A 287 -66.62 -3.29 17.04
CA MET A 287 -65.46 -3.82 17.75
C MET A 287 -64.68 -4.82 16.89
N GLN A 288 -65.36 -5.71 16.18
CA GLN A 288 -64.74 -6.71 15.32
C GLN A 288 -63.92 -6.06 14.21
N GLU A 289 -64.47 -5.04 13.56
CA GLU A 289 -63.76 -4.28 12.52
C GLU A 289 -62.47 -3.66 13.08
N VAL A 290 -62.55 -2.99 14.24
CA VAL A 290 -61.38 -2.35 14.86
C VAL A 290 -60.35 -3.39 15.28
N VAL A 291 -60.76 -4.52 15.88
CA VAL A 291 -59.86 -5.60 16.31
C VAL A 291 -59.17 -6.25 15.11
N GLN A 292 -59.90 -6.55 14.03
CA GLN A 292 -59.32 -7.08 12.80
C GLN A 292 -58.32 -6.11 12.18
N GLU A 293 -58.62 -4.81 12.16
CA GLU A 293 -57.72 -3.77 11.66
C GLU A 293 -56.44 -3.70 12.51
N VAL A 294 -56.56 -3.73 13.84
CA VAL A 294 -55.42 -3.75 14.77
C VAL A 294 -54.54 -4.98 14.55
N GLU A 295 -55.11 -6.18 14.50
CA GLU A 295 -54.33 -7.40 14.30
C GLU A 295 -53.66 -7.44 12.93
N ARG A 296 -54.34 -6.98 11.87
CA ARG A 296 -53.74 -6.86 10.53
C ARG A 296 -52.54 -5.92 10.53
N VAL A 297 -52.66 -4.74 11.14
CA VAL A 297 -51.58 -3.76 11.18
C VAL A 297 -50.38 -4.26 11.99
N LEU A 298 -50.62 -4.89 13.16
CA LEU A 298 -49.55 -5.45 13.99
C LEU A 298 -48.84 -6.63 13.32
N LEU A 299 -49.58 -7.55 12.69
CA LEU A 299 -49.00 -8.71 12.02
C LEU A 299 -48.31 -8.34 10.70
N SER A 300 -48.77 -7.30 10.00
CA SER A 300 -48.18 -6.86 8.74
C SER A 300 -46.70 -6.48 8.88
N GLU A 301 -46.31 -5.81 9.97
CA GLU A 301 -44.92 -5.39 10.21
C GLU A 301 -44.00 -6.60 10.35
N VAL A 302 -44.39 -7.58 11.17
CA VAL A 302 -43.57 -8.76 11.43
C VAL A 302 -43.54 -9.69 10.22
N THR A 303 -44.63 -9.75 9.46
CA THR A 303 -44.72 -10.47 8.19
C THR A 303 -43.78 -9.87 7.15
N GLU A 304 -43.69 -8.54 7.06
CA GLU A 304 -42.74 -7.89 6.18
C GLU A 304 -41.29 -8.19 6.58
N TRP A 305 -40.95 -8.14 7.87
CA TRP A 305 -39.62 -8.51 8.34
C TRP A 305 -39.27 -9.97 8.02
N PHE A 306 -40.24 -10.87 8.17
CA PHE A 306 -40.09 -12.27 7.81
C PHE A 306 -39.78 -12.42 6.31
N TYR A 307 -40.58 -11.82 5.43
CA TYR A 307 -40.34 -11.93 3.99
C TYR A 307 -39.05 -11.24 3.55
N GLN A 308 -38.68 -10.11 4.15
CA GLN A 308 -37.38 -9.47 3.93
C GLN A 308 -36.23 -10.42 4.30
N ALA A 309 -36.30 -11.11 5.44
CA ALA A 309 -35.25 -12.04 5.86
C ALA A 309 -35.21 -13.32 5.01
N GLU A 310 -36.36 -13.84 4.56
CA GLU A 310 -36.42 -15.02 3.69
C GLU A 310 -35.84 -14.75 2.30
N HIS A 311 -36.00 -13.53 1.77
CA HIS A 311 -35.63 -13.16 0.41
C HIS A 311 -34.33 -12.37 0.29
N ALA A 312 -33.77 -11.85 1.38
CA ALA A 312 -32.48 -11.13 1.35
C ALA A 312 -31.27 -12.01 0.96
N GLU A 313 -31.42 -13.34 0.97
CA GLU A 313 -30.29 -14.29 0.85
C GLU A 313 -30.25 -15.13 -0.43
N VAL A 314 -30.87 -14.71 -1.54
CA VAL A 314 -30.95 -15.51 -2.80
C VAL A 314 -29.58 -15.96 -3.31
N PHE A 315 -28.53 -15.15 -3.15
CA PHE A 315 -27.22 -15.40 -3.76
C PHE A 315 -26.38 -16.55 -3.14
N TYR A 316 -26.75 -17.10 -1.98
CA TYR A 316 -25.89 -18.04 -1.24
C TYR A 316 -26.58 -19.32 -0.78
N ARG A 317 -27.82 -19.59 -1.22
CA ARG A 317 -28.41 -20.91 -1.05
C ARG A 317 -27.60 -21.88 -1.92
N SER A 318 -26.71 -22.68 -1.31
CA SER A 318 -26.18 -23.84 -2.03
C SER A 318 -27.38 -24.67 -2.44
N ALA A 319 -27.49 -25.00 -3.73
CA ALA A 319 -28.67 -25.64 -4.33
C ALA A 319 -29.05 -27.00 -3.70
N GLN A 320 -28.34 -27.44 -2.65
CA GLN A 320 -28.43 -28.77 -2.06
C GLN A 320 -28.39 -28.79 -0.53
N ALA A 321 -28.46 -27.67 0.21
CA ALA A 321 -28.50 -27.74 1.67
C ALA A 321 -29.81 -28.43 2.13
N PRO A 322 -29.77 -29.69 2.61
CA PRO A 322 -30.98 -30.41 2.99
C PRO A 322 -31.55 -29.79 4.26
N ALA A 323 -32.88 -29.76 4.40
CA ALA A 323 -33.59 -29.27 5.59
C ALA A 323 -33.04 -29.85 6.92
N ALA A 324 -32.44 -31.04 6.89
CA ALA A 324 -31.79 -31.70 8.02
C ALA A 324 -30.66 -30.89 8.69
N VAL A 325 -29.96 -30.01 7.95
CA VAL A 325 -28.88 -29.18 8.50
C VAL A 325 -29.42 -28.10 9.48
N GLY A 326 -30.71 -27.77 9.40
CA GLY A 326 -31.36 -26.84 10.34
C GLY A 326 -31.37 -27.34 11.80
N ARG A 327 -31.57 -28.65 12.02
CA ARG A 327 -31.66 -29.23 13.37
C ARG A 327 -30.33 -29.20 14.13
N GLN A 328 -29.21 -29.53 13.46
CA GLN A 328 -27.88 -29.51 14.07
C GLN A 328 -27.38 -28.08 14.36
N ARG A 329 -27.87 -27.09 13.60
CA ARG A 329 -27.45 -25.68 13.74
C ARG A 329 -28.10 -24.96 14.92
N LEU A 330 -29.34 -25.30 15.27
CA LEU A 330 -30.06 -24.69 16.39
C LEU A 330 -29.59 -25.22 17.76
N THR A 331 -29.14 -26.48 17.84
CA THR A 331 -28.61 -27.06 19.09
C THR A 331 -27.22 -26.54 19.46
N ALA A 332 -26.38 -26.18 18.48
CA ALA A 332 -25.03 -25.62 18.72
C ALA A 332 -25.02 -24.23 19.39
N VAL A 333 -26.16 -23.55 19.49
CA VAL A 333 -26.30 -22.27 20.21
C VAL A 333 -26.30 -22.47 21.73
N LYS A 334 -26.57 -23.68 22.22
CA LYS A 334 -26.75 -23.96 23.65
C LYS A 334 -25.43 -24.10 24.43
N GLU A 335 -24.27 -24.21 23.76
CA GLU A 335 -22.99 -24.54 24.44
C GLU A 335 -21.79 -23.63 24.10
N SER A 336 -21.94 -22.55 23.32
CA SER A 336 -20.77 -21.68 23.07
C SER A 336 -20.47 -20.79 24.27
N ARG A 337 -19.57 -21.26 25.14
CA ARG A 337 -18.86 -20.56 26.24
C ARG A 337 -17.99 -19.37 25.78
N TRP A 338 -18.40 -18.67 24.73
CA TRP A 338 -17.77 -17.45 24.22
C TRP A 338 -17.96 -16.25 25.14
N SER A 339 -18.96 -16.28 26.03
CA SER A 339 -19.18 -15.23 27.03
C SER A 339 -18.00 -15.10 27.99
N GLU A 340 -17.39 -16.20 28.46
CA GLU A 340 -16.23 -16.20 29.38
C GLU A 340 -14.95 -15.65 28.74
N PHE A 341 -14.78 -15.80 27.42
CA PHE A 341 -13.64 -15.20 26.71
C PHE A 341 -13.85 -13.69 26.49
N THR A 342 -15.06 -13.27 26.15
CA THR A 342 -15.38 -11.85 25.90
C THR A 342 -15.44 -11.01 27.19
N THR A 343 -15.87 -11.57 28.32
CA THR A 343 -15.88 -10.85 29.60
C THR A 343 -14.46 -10.60 30.11
N ARG A 344 -13.54 -11.57 29.96
CA ARG A 344 -12.10 -11.37 30.27
C ARG A 344 -11.40 -10.33 29.39
N LEU A 345 -11.91 -10.09 28.18
CA LEU A 345 -11.41 -9.06 27.26
C LEU A 345 -12.05 -7.67 27.55
N LEU A 346 -13.25 -7.65 28.13
CA LEU A 346 -14.01 -6.44 28.49
C LEU A 346 -13.63 -5.86 29.88
N ASP A 347 -13.22 -6.70 30.83
CA ASP A 347 -12.73 -6.22 32.14
C ASP A 347 -11.40 -5.43 32.01
N GLY A 348 -10.66 -5.61 30.91
CA GLY A 348 -9.51 -4.77 30.54
C GLY A 348 -9.86 -3.43 29.88
N ALA A 349 -11.11 -3.23 29.44
CA ALA A 349 -11.53 -2.04 28.69
C ALA A 349 -12.11 -0.92 29.58
N GLY A 350 -12.40 -1.21 30.86
CA GLY A 350 -12.96 -0.24 31.81
C GLY A 350 -12.05 0.96 32.10
N MET A 351 -10.73 0.81 31.95
CA MET A 351 -9.77 1.93 32.08
C MET A 351 -9.61 2.77 30.81
N ALA A 352 -10.13 2.34 29.66
CA ALA A 352 -9.98 3.09 28.39
C ALA A 352 -11.08 4.15 28.18
N LEU A 353 -12.25 3.99 28.83
CA LEU A 353 -13.39 4.89 28.64
C LEU A 353 -13.30 6.20 29.44
N SER A 354 -12.65 6.21 30.61
CA SER A 354 -12.38 7.46 31.35
C SER A 354 -11.32 8.33 30.67
N VAL A 355 -10.42 7.70 29.90
CA VAL A 355 -9.38 8.37 29.09
C VAL A 355 -9.98 9.00 27.82
N THR A 356 -11.00 8.37 27.24
CA THR A 356 -11.67 8.87 26.01
C THR A 356 -12.42 10.19 26.26
N GLY A 357 -13.00 10.39 27.45
CA GLY A 357 -13.64 11.66 27.84
C GLY A 357 -12.65 12.82 27.99
N ARG A 358 -11.43 12.57 28.52
CA ARG A 358 -10.35 13.58 28.62
C ARG A 358 -9.71 13.91 27.28
N ILE A 359 -9.71 12.95 26.34
CA ILE A 359 -9.11 13.07 25.02
C ILE A 359 -9.95 13.95 24.09
N ILE A 360 -11.28 13.94 24.19
CA ILE A 360 -12.14 14.72 23.27
C ILE A 360 -12.10 16.21 23.59
N PHE A 361 -12.14 16.61 24.87
CA PHE A 361 -12.07 18.03 25.25
C PHE A 361 -10.66 18.60 25.33
N GLY A 362 -9.63 17.77 25.58
CA GLY A 362 -8.25 18.20 25.50
C GLY A 362 -7.76 18.45 24.06
N ARG A 363 -8.40 17.84 23.04
CA ARG A 363 -7.79 17.73 21.71
C ARG A 363 -8.29 18.66 20.62
N VAL A 364 -9.33 19.45 20.83
CA VAL A 364 -9.57 20.60 19.92
C VAL A 364 -8.45 21.63 20.11
N LEU A 365 -8.04 21.88 21.36
CA LEU A 365 -6.90 22.73 21.68
C LEU A 365 -5.58 22.09 21.25
N ILE A 366 -5.37 20.78 21.52
CA ILE A 366 -4.14 20.11 21.06
C ILE A 366 -4.07 20.05 19.54
N VAL A 367 -5.15 19.86 18.78
CA VAL A 367 -5.10 19.83 17.30
C VAL A 367 -4.81 21.21 16.73
N ALA A 368 -5.40 22.28 17.28
CA ALA A 368 -5.05 23.65 16.90
C ALA A 368 -3.59 23.98 17.28
N VAL A 369 -3.19 23.66 18.51
CA VAL A 369 -1.84 23.90 19.03
C VAL A 369 -0.79 23.02 18.35
N THR A 370 -1.09 21.76 17.97
CA THR A 370 -0.17 20.91 17.18
C THR A 370 -0.16 21.31 15.73
N SER A 371 -1.26 21.76 15.12
CA SER A 371 -1.20 22.31 13.75
C SER A 371 -0.33 23.56 13.70
N VAL A 372 -0.48 24.46 14.68
CA VAL A 372 0.33 25.68 14.82
C VAL A 372 1.77 25.37 15.24
N LEU A 373 2.01 24.53 16.26
CA LEU A 373 3.36 24.13 16.70
C LEU A 373 4.08 23.29 15.66
N THR A 374 3.40 22.42 14.91
CA THR A 374 4.03 21.62 13.83
C THR A 374 4.34 22.53 12.66
N SER A 375 3.48 23.49 12.32
CA SER A 375 3.80 24.52 11.31
C SER A 375 4.98 25.39 11.75
N LEU A 376 5.05 25.78 13.01
CA LEU A 376 6.18 26.53 13.60
C LEU A 376 7.45 25.69 13.73
N LEU A 377 7.36 24.40 14.10
CA LEU A 377 8.50 23.46 14.17
C LEU A 377 9.02 23.12 12.78
N ILE A 378 8.14 23.02 11.79
CA ILE A 378 8.52 22.89 10.38
C ILE A 378 9.17 24.19 9.92
N PHE A 379 8.63 25.37 10.25
CA PHE A 379 9.28 26.64 9.88
C PHE A 379 10.63 26.86 10.59
N SER A 380 10.78 26.35 11.81
CA SER A 380 11.99 26.47 12.63
C SER A 380 13.01 25.34 12.42
N ARG A 381 12.61 24.20 11.83
CA ARG A 381 13.51 23.06 11.50
C ARG A 381 13.64 22.76 10.01
N ALA A 382 12.79 23.32 9.17
CA ALA A 382 13.07 23.38 7.75
C ALA A 382 14.38 24.16 7.62
N PRO A 383 15.39 23.59 6.94
CA PRO A 383 16.66 24.27 6.79
C PRO A 383 16.42 25.62 6.09
N GLN A 384 16.56 26.69 6.88
CA GLN A 384 16.55 28.07 6.40
C GLN A 384 17.87 28.38 5.70
N ASP A 385 18.91 27.62 6.01
CA ASP A 385 20.20 27.70 5.36
C ASP A 385 20.15 27.02 3.97
N GLY A 386 20.44 27.79 2.92
CA GLY A 386 20.50 27.29 1.55
C GLY A 386 21.50 26.14 1.38
N LEU A 387 22.48 26.04 2.28
CA LEU A 387 23.48 24.99 2.30
C LEU A 387 22.90 23.60 2.66
N GLN A 388 21.94 23.51 3.59
CA GLN A 388 21.31 22.23 3.95
C GLN A 388 20.30 21.75 2.88
N ARG A 389 19.64 22.67 2.17
CA ARG A 389 18.87 22.33 0.95
C ARG A 389 19.79 21.88 -0.18
N SER A 390 20.99 22.44 -0.26
CA SER A 390 22.05 21.98 -1.17
C SER A 390 22.56 20.58 -0.79
N ILE A 391 22.70 20.24 0.49
CA ILE A 391 23.13 18.91 0.94
C ILE A 391 22.12 17.82 0.55
N LEU A 392 20.80 18.09 0.61
CA LEU A 392 19.80 17.17 0.06
C LEU A 392 19.90 17.03 -1.48
N ARG A 393 20.42 18.04 -2.19
CA ARG A 393 20.78 17.95 -3.62
C ARG A 393 22.12 17.24 -3.89
N THR A 394 22.99 17.08 -2.89
CA THR A 394 24.32 16.48 -3.07
C THR A 394 24.34 14.96 -3.14
N ALA A 395 23.28 14.28 -2.70
CA ALA A 395 23.15 12.83 -2.85
C ALA A 395 22.80 12.40 -4.29
N ASP A 396 22.36 13.34 -5.15
CA ASP A 396 21.84 13.08 -6.50
C ASP A 396 22.82 13.50 -7.62
N GLY A 397 24.12 13.42 -7.35
CA GLY A 397 25.18 13.91 -8.24
C GLY A 397 25.43 15.42 -8.06
N GLN A 398 26.65 15.75 -7.64
CA GLN A 398 27.15 17.11 -7.52
C GLN A 398 27.66 17.60 -8.87
N LEU A 399 27.16 18.75 -9.32
CA LEU A 399 27.75 19.46 -10.44
C LEU A 399 28.79 20.43 -9.89
N LEU A 400 30.03 20.35 -10.36
CA LEU A 400 31.18 21.11 -9.87
C LEU A 400 31.81 21.91 -11.02
N SER A 401 32.22 23.15 -10.76
CA SER A 401 32.98 23.95 -11.74
C SER A 401 34.48 23.59 -11.79
N LYS A 402 34.99 22.99 -10.71
CA LYS A 402 36.36 22.47 -10.59
C LYS A 402 36.38 21.36 -9.56
N ALA A 403 37.37 20.48 -9.64
CA ALA A 403 37.57 19.45 -8.63
C ALA A 403 37.76 20.06 -7.24
N GLY A 404 37.19 19.43 -6.22
CA GLY A 404 37.19 19.90 -4.83
C GLY A 404 36.32 21.13 -4.53
N ALA A 405 35.53 21.63 -5.49
CA ALA A 405 34.56 22.69 -5.19
C ALA A 405 33.45 22.16 -4.26
N LEU A 406 33.13 22.89 -3.19
CA LEU A 406 32.08 22.52 -2.22
C LEU A 406 30.70 23.10 -2.57
N GLY A 407 30.46 23.45 -3.84
CA GLY A 407 29.26 24.17 -4.26
C GLY A 407 28.73 23.73 -5.61
N TRP A 408 27.44 24.01 -5.82
CA TRP A 408 26.77 23.83 -7.11
C TRP A 408 27.54 24.55 -8.22
N TRP A 409 27.70 23.88 -9.37
CA TRP A 409 28.25 24.47 -10.57
C TRP A 409 27.51 25.77 -10.89
N LYS A 410 28.27 26.86 -10.87
CA LYS A 410 27.81 28.18 -11.27
C LYS A 410 28.36 28.42 -12.66
N PRO A 411 27.52 28.42 -13.70
CA PRO A 411 27.99 28.59 -15.04
C PRO A 411 28.57 30.00 -15.22
N VAL A 412 29.60 30.14 -16.05
CA VAL A 412 30.24 31.43 -16.33
C VAL A 412 29.69 31.94 -17.66
N PRO A 413 28.86 33.01 -17.69
CA PRO A 413 28.11 33.39 -18.90
C PRO A 413 28.96 33.55 -20.17
N GLU A 414 30.18 34.09 -20.04
CA GLU A 414 31.11 34.24 -21.16
C GLU A 414 31.63 32.90 -21.70
N GLU A 415 31.87 31.92 -20.82
CA GLU A 415 32.29 30.58 -21.21
C GLU A 415 31.09 29.79 -21.75
N SER A 416 29.91 29.92 -21.13
CA SER A 416 28.69 29.24 -21.57
C SER A 416 28.22 29.73 -22.95
N ALA A 417 28.45 31.01 -23.28
CA ALA A 417 28.23 31.57 -24.62
C ALA A 417 29.11 30.93 -25.71
N ARG A 418 30.21 30.26 -25.31
CA ARG A 418 31.04 29.46 -26.21
C ARG A 418 30.58 28.00 -26.25
N GLY A 419 29.61 27.59 -25.46
CA GLY A 419 29.10 26.22 -25.40
C GLY A 419 29.42 25.55 -24.07
N PHE A 420 29.23 24.24 -24.02
CA PHE A 420 29.24 23.49 -22.77
C PHE A 420 29.92 22.13 -22.89
N ILE A 421 30.75 21.78 -21.90
CA ILE A 421 31.33 20.45 -21.73
C ILE A 421 30.91 19.87 -20.38
N LEU A 422 30.31 18.68 -20.40
CA LEU A 422 30.01 17.89 -19.21
C LEU A 422 30.99 16.72 -19.11
N ILE A 423 31.61 16.51 -17.95
CA ILE A 423 32.52 15.38 -17.69
C ILE A 423 31.96 14.58 -16.53
N ALA A 424 31.82 13.26 -16.66
CA ALA A 424 31.33 12.38 -15.60
C ALA A 424 32.26 11.16 -15.40
N HIS A 425 32.48 10.79 -14.13
CA HIS A 425 33.39 9.70 -13.77
C HIS A 425 32.77 8.33 -13.57
N GLY A 426 33.61 7.30 -13.43
CA GLY A 426 33.21 5.92 -13.11
C GLY A 426 32.99 5.67 -11.62
N LEU A 427 32.62 4.43 -11.25
CA LEU A 427 32.27 4.06 -9.87
C LEU A 427 33.36 4.36 -8.83
N ASN A 428 34.63 4.13 -9.18
CA ASN A 428 35.75 4.16 -8.23
C ASN A 428 36.51 5.50 -8.22
N ASP A 429 35.98 6.50 -8.91
CA ASP A 429 36.57 7.83 -9.02
C ASP A 429 35.72 8.84 -8.25
N SER A 430 36.29 10.01 -7.98
CA SER A 430 35.57 11.16 -7.45
C SER A 430 36.31 12.45 -7.83
N ALA A 431 35.57 13.51 -8.07
CA ALA A 431 36.12 14.86 -8.23
C ALA A 431 36.36 15.57 -6.88
N LEU A 432 35.89 15.01 -5.77
CA LEU A 432 35.93 15.61 -4.42
C LEU A 432 36.99 15.04 -3.49
N VAL A 433 37.51 13.83 -3.73
CA VAL A 433 38.52 13.21 -2.84
C VAL A 433 39.86 13.95 -2.99
N ALA A 434 40.03 15.05 -2.26
CA ALA A 434 41.31 15.72 -2.11
C ALA A 434 42.33 14.77 -1.47
N GLU A 435 43.57 14.79 -1.95
CA GLU A 435 44.74 14.04 -1.46
C GLU A 435 44.69 13.69 0.04
N GLU A 436 44.04 12.59 0.42
CA GLU A 436 44.44 11.93 1.64
C GLU A 436 45.83 11.39 1.33
N LYS A 437 46.83 11.98 1.99
CA LYS A 437 48.23 11.55 1.97
C LYS A 437 48.30 10.11 2.48
N SER A 438 47.94 9.14 1.66
CA SER A 438 48.26 7.74 1.84
C SER A 438 49.78 7.69 1.86
N LYS A 439 50.32 7.50 3.07
CA LYS A 439 51.75 7.50 3.37
C LYS A 439 52.42 6.41 2.52
N GLY A 440 52.98 6.78 1.38
CA GLY A 440 53.97 5.97 0.65
C GLY A 440 53.51 5.22 -0.60
N GLN A 441 52.28 5.38 -1.10
CA GLN A 441 51.89 4.85 -2.43
C GLN A 441 51.54 5.99 -3.39
N GLU A 442 51.98 5.86 -4.64
CA GLU A 442 52.01 6.88 -5.70
C GLU A 442 50.80 7.83 -5.74
N LYS A 443 51.10 9.14 -5.67
CA LYS A 443 50.19 10.29 -5.59
C LYS A 443 49.24 10.54 -6.79
N ASN A 444 49.21 9.71 -7.84
CA ASN A 444 48.73 10.18 -9.14
C ASN A 444 47.45 9.52 -9.70
N LYS A 445 46.76 8.63 -8.98
CA LYS A 445 45.77 7.75 -9.64
C LYS A 445 44.31 8.24 -9.69
N LEU A 446 43.89 9.31 -9.02
CA LEU A 446 42.44 9.57 -8.78
C LEU A 446 41.85 10.91 -9.28
N HIS A 447 42.54 11.69 -10.12
CA HIS A 447 42.02 12.99 -10.59
C HIS A 447 41.99 13.17 -12.11
N TRP A 448 41.67 12.12 -12.87
CA TRP A 448 41.66 12.23 -14.33
C TRP A 448 40.64 13.26 -14.86
N MET A 449 39.53 13.51 -14.17
CA MET A 449 38.58 14.58 -14.55
C MET A 449 39.23 15.96 -14.47
N THR A 450 40.05 16.19 -13.45
CA THR A 450 40.83 17.42 -13.27
C THR A 450 41.90 17.53 -14.35
N ASP A 451 42.60 16.44 -14.65
CA ASP A 451 43.59 16.40 -15.72
C ASP A 451 42.96 16.66 -17.10
N LEU A 452 41.77 16.10 -17.33
CA LEU A 452 40.99 16.34 -18.53
C LEU A 452 40.55 17.80 -18.62
N GLN A 453 39.99 18.36 -17.54
CA GLN A 453 39.63 19.77 -17.48
C GLN A 453 40.86 20.68 -17.72
N GLY A 454 42.01 20.35 -17.13
CA GLY A 454 43.27 21.07 -17.30
C GLY A 454 43.76 21.02 -18.75
N ALA A 455 43.77 19.83 -19.36
CA ALA A 455 44.13 19.66 -20.76
C ALA A 455 43.19 20.43 -21.70
N LEU A 456 41.88 20.45 -21.43
CA LEU A 456 40.92 21.23 -22.20
C LEU A 456 41.17 22.73 -22.09
N LYS A 457 41.42 23.24 -20.88
CA LYS A 457 41.72 24.65 -20.63
C LYS A 457 43.03 25.08 -21.30
N GLU A 458 44.07 24.27 -21.18
CA GLU A 458 45.36 24.49 -21.84
C GLU A 458 45.19 24.51 -23.37
N ARG A 459 44.44 23.54 -23.92
CA ARG A 459 44.27 23.40 -25.36
C ARG A 459 43.39 24.49 -25.97
N LEU A 460 42.26 24.80 -25.34
CA LEU A 460 41.27 25.74 -25.89
C LEU A 460 41.58 27.20 -25.52
N GLY A 461 42.37 27.44 -24.46
CA GLY A 461 42.78 28.77 -24.03
C GLY A 461 41.58 29.71 -23.85
N PRO A 462 41.61 30.93 -24.44
CA PRO A 462 40.48 31.87 -24.37
C PRO A 462 39.19 31.39 -25.03
N ALA A 463 39.21 30.32 -25.82
CA ALA A 463 38.02 29.75 -26.47
C ALA A 463 37.36 28.64 -25.64
N VAL A 464 37.83 28.40 -24.40
CA VAL A 464 37.29 27.34 -23.54
C VAL A 464 35.78 27.57 -23.28
N PRO A 465 34.93 26.56 -23.54
CA PRO A 465 33.54 26.58 -23.13
C PRO A 465 33.42 26.35 -21.63
N ASP A 466 32.22 26.52 -21.09
CA ASP A 466 31.98 26.21 -19.68
C ASP A 466 32.13 24.69 -19.45
N ILE A 467 32.87 24.31 -18.40
CA ILE A 467 33.17 22.91 -18.09
C ILE A 467 32.54 22.54 -16.74
N CYS A 468 31.60 21.60 -16.78
CA CYS A 468 30.97 21.04 -15.59
C CYS A 468 31.45 19.61 -15.33
N LEU A 469 31.88 19.36 -14.09
CA LEU A 469 32.27 18.05 -13.59
C LEU A 469 31.11 17.45 -12.79
N VAL A 470 30.69 16.24 -13.11
CA VAL A 470 29.66 15.50 -12.38
C VAL A 470 30.34 14.54 -11.41
N ASP A 471 30.28 14.85 -10.11
CA ASP A 471 30.65 13.91 -9.06
C ASP A 471 29.41 13.18 -8.54
N TRP A 472 29.32 11.89 -8.81
CA TRP A 472 28.22 11.04 -8.35
C TRP A 472 28.70 9.89 -7.45
N SER A 473 29.93 9.99 -6.94
CA SER A 473 30.55 8.97 -6.07
C SER A 473 29.70 8.64 -4.83
N ILE A 474 28.97 9.62 -4.28
CA ILE A 474 28.07 9.44 -3.14
C ILE A 474 26.86 8.56 -3.50
N ALA A 475 26.35 8.70 -4.73
CA ALA A 475 25.22 7.92 -5.24
C ALA A 475 25.66 6.53 -5.74
N ALA A 476 26.91 6.43 -6.20
CA ALA A 476 27.57 5.23 -6.70
C ALA A 476 27.92 4.23 -5.58
N LYS A 477 26.95 3.89 -4.73
CA LYS A 477 27.14 2.86 -3.70
C LYS A 477 26.93 1.49 -4.33
N PRO A 478 27.88 0.55 -4.19
CA PRO A 478 27.62 -0.85 -4.51
C PRO A 478 26.35 -1.27 -3.79
N SER A 479 25.44 -1.96 -4.48
CA SER A 479 24.19 -2.41 -3.86
C SER A 479 24.50 -3.16 -2.56
N GLU A 480 23.64 -3.06 -1.54
CA GLU A 480 23.80 -3.86 -0.31
C GLU A 480 23.87 -5.36 -0.62
N VAL A 481 23.27 -5.79 -1.74
CA VAL A 481 23.38 -7.13 -2.29
C VAL A 481 24.82 -7.45 -2.72
N THR A 482 25.54 -6.53 -3.38
CA THR A 482 26.95 -6.67 -3.71
C THR A 482 27.82 -6.72 -2.45
N ALA A 483 27.49 -5.91 -1.43
CA ALA A 483 28.18 -5.96 -0.14
C ALA A 483 27.97 -7.33 0.55
N LEU A 484 26.73 -7.83 0.56
CA LEU A 484 26.36 -9.13 1.10
C LEU A 484 27.04 -10.28 0.33
N LEU A 485 27.06 -10.23 -1.00
CA LEU A 485 27.72 -11.24 -1.84
C LEU A 485 29.23 -11.25 -1.58
N ARG A 486 29.89 -10.09 -1.46
CA ARG A 486 31.29 -10.03 -1.05
C ARG A 486 31.52 -10.59 0.35
N THR A 487 30.60 -10.36 1.29
CA THR A 487 30.68 -10.95 2.63
C THR A 487 30.54 -12.47 2.57
N LEU A 488 29.58 -13.00 1.80
CA LEU A 488 29.35 -14.44 1.64
C LEU A 488 30.51 -15.14 0.92
N GLU A 489 31.10 -14.48 -0.09
CA GLU A 489 32.29 -14.99 -0.77
C GLU A 489 33.51 -15.00 0.15
N LYS A 490 33.70 -13.94 0.95
CA LYS A 490 34.76 -13.91 1.96
C LYS A 490 34.62 -15.06 2.97
N ILE A 491 33.41 -15.34 3.44
CA ILE A 491 33.12 -16.49 4.32
C ILE A 491 33.46 -17.81 3.62
N ARG A 492 33.08 -17.96 2.34
CA ARG A 492 33.38 -19.18 1.57
C ARG A 492 34.88 -19.41 1.39
N ASP A 493 35.64 -18.35 1.13
CA ASP A 493 37.09 -18.45 0.92
C ASP A 493 37.83 -18.69 2.25
N GLU A 494 37.33 -18.15 3.38
CA GLU A 494 37.79 -18.48 4.74
C GLU A 494 37.53 -19.97 5.08
N ASP A 495 36.32 -20.48 4.80
CA ASP A 495 35.96 -21.91 4.97
C ASP A 495 36.85 -22.84 4.12
N ALA A 496 37.21 -22.43 2.90
CA ALA A 496 38.07 -23.20 2.01
C ALA A 496 39.53 -23.22 2.51
N ALA A 497 40.01 -22.10 3.06
CA ALA A 497 41.34 -22.01 3.67
C ALA A 497 41.45 -22.87 4.93
N GLU A 498 40.40 -22.92 5.76
CA GLU A 498 40.36 -23.78 6.96
C GLU A 498 40.33 -25.27 6.60
N ARG A 499 39.60 -25.67 5.56
CA ARG A 499 39.58 -27.06 5.09
C ARG A 499 40.90 -27.49 4.43
N GLY A 500 41.62 -26.56 3.81
CA GLY A 500 42.92 -26.81 3.18
C GLY A 500 44.07 -27.11 4.15
N GLN A 501 43.93 -26.77 5.44
CA GLN A 501 44.93 -27.10 6.47
C GLN A 501 44.72 -28.48 7.13
N GLY A 502 43.73 -29.25 6.66
CA GLY A 502 43.26 -30.47 7.32
C GLY A 502 43.54 -31.80 6.60
N THR A 503 44.71 -32.04 6.01
CA THR A 503 45.14 -33.39 5.59
C THR A 503 46.67 -33.47 5.59
N GLY A 504 47.38 -34.47 6.13
CA GLY A 504 47.03 -35.72 6.76
C GLY A 504 48.34 -36.49 7.05
N LYS A 505 48.36 -37.32 8.09
CA LYS A 505 49.32 -38.43 8.22
C LYS A 505 48.51 -39.72 8.40
N PRO A 506 48.73 -40.77 7.58
CA PRO A 506 48.05 -42.03 7.77
C PRO A 506 48.74 -42.83 8.89
N HIS A 507 47.92 -43.42 9.76
CA HIS A 507 48.36 -44.37 10.79
C HIS A 507 48.55 -45.76 10.16
N THR A 508 49.78 -46.27 10.18
CA THR A 508 50.06 -47.71 10.12
C THR A 508 50.55 -48.14 11.51
N GLY A 509 49.92 -49.18 12.06
CA GLY A 509 50.23 -49.70 13.40
C GLY A 509 51.43 -50.63 13.43
N GLU A 510 52.16 -50.59 14.54
CA GLU A 510 52.77 -51.73 15.25
C GLU A 510 53.54 -51.21 16.48
N ALA A 511 53.60 -52.01 17.54
CA ALA A 511 54.38 -51.78 18.77
C ALA A 511 55.01 -53.14 19.19
N PRO A 512 55.96 -53.25 20.15
CA PRO A 512 56.75 -52.23 20.85
C PRO A 512 58.28 -52.56 20.98
N ALA A 513 59.11 -51.56 21.26
CA ALA A 513 60.35 -51.71 22.05
C ALA A 513 60.85 -50.36 22.61
N ARG A 514 61.27 -50.32 23.89
CA ARG A 514 61.94 -49.20 24.59
C ARG A 514 63.48 -49.42 24.60
N PRO A 515 64.31 -48.51 25.17
CA PRO A 515 64.69 -47.12 24.80
C PRO A 515 66.25 -47.06 24.61
N PRO A 516 67.03 -45.93 24.58
CA PRO A 516 67.09 -44.82 25.58
C PRO A 516 67.40 -43.37 25.06
N VAL A 517 67.05 -42.39 25.91
CA VAL A 517 67.75 -41.13 26.27
C VAL A 517 68.66 -40.42 25.23
N GLN A 518 68.34 -39.17 24.87
CA GLN A 518 69.28 -38.01 24.91
C GLN A 518 68.64 -36.62 24.66
N THR A 519 68.88 -35.73 25.62
CA THR A 519 69.18 -34.27 25.60
C THR A 519 68.69 -33.29 24.51
N ARG A 520 68.03 -32.23 25.00
CA ARG A 520 68.26 -30.76 24.76
C ARG A 520 68.74 -30.29 23.37
N GLY A 521 67.96 -29.42 22.74
CA GLY A 521 68.40 -28.47 21.72
C GLY A 521 67.27 -27.58 21.23
N GLY A 522 67.33 -26.27 21.50
CA GLY A 522 66.38 -25.28 21.01
C GLY A 522 66.63 -24.91 19.55
N VAL A 523 65.56 -24.65 18.81
CA VAL A 523 65.53 -24.08 17.44
C VAL A 523 64.17 -23.36 17.31
N ASP A 524 64.12 -22.03 17.36
CA ASP A 524 64.28 -21.06 16.27
C ASP A 524 62.92 -20.74 15.58
N LEU A 525 62.34 -19.60 15.99
CA LEU A 525 61.11 -19.01 15.45
C LEU A 525 61.36 -18.50 14.02
N LYS A 526 61.25 -19.39 13.03
CA LYS A 526 61.23 -19.00 11.61
C LYS A 526 59.82 -18.52 11.21
N LYS A 527 59.77 -17.23 10.86
CA LYS A 527 58.86 -16.54 9.93
C LYS A 527 57.63 -17.34 9.47
N THR A 528 56.48 -17.00 10.02
CA THR A 528 55.19 -17.18 9.33
C THR A 528 55.19 -16.34 8.05
N PRO A 529 54.75 -16.88 6.91
CA PRO A 529 54.58 -16.11 5.69
C PRO A 529 53.45 -15.08 5.89
N GLU A 530 53.67 -13.85 5.47
CA GLU A 530 52.61 -12.84 5.39
C GLU A 530 51.45 -13.38 4.54
N PRO A 531 50.18 -13.16 4.96
CA PRO A 531 49.03 -13.59 4.20
C PRO A 531 48.99 -12.82 2.88
N THR A 532 49.11 -13.55 1.77
CA THR A 532 48.84 -13.03 0.43
C THR A 532 47.39 -12.54 0.38
N MET A 533 47.22 -11.24 0.13
CA MET A 533 45.92 -10.61 -0.09
C MET A 533 45.13 -11.35 -1.18
N PRO A 534 43.81 -11.59 -1.01
CA PRO A 534 43.01 -12.29 -1.99
C PRO A 534 42.91 -11.48 -3.30
N ASP A 535 43.01 -12.19 -4.42
CA ASP A 535 42.86 -11.66 -5.78
C ASP A 535 41.56 -10.84 -5.92
N LYS A 536 41.71 -9.57 -6.31
CA LYS A 536 40.59 -8.69 -6.64
C LYS A 536 39.92 -9.18 -7.93
N LYS A 537 38.95 -10.09 -7.82
CA LYS A 537 38.16 -10.55 -8.98
C LYS A 537 37.38 -9.39 -9.60
N ALA A 538 37.31 -9.42 -10.93
CA ALA A 538 36.57 -8.48 -11.75
C ALA A 538 35.08 -8.35 -11.32
N PRO A 539 34.46 -7.17 -11.47
CA PRO A 539 33.06 -6.97 -11.12
C PRO A 539 32.14 -7.93 -11.87
N SER A 540 31.13 -8.46 -11.18
CA SER A 540 30.16 -9.38 -11.79
C SER A 540 29.25 -8.66 -12.78
N VAL A 541 28.69 -9.37 -13.77
CA VAL A 541 27.70 -8.80 -14.73
C VAL A 541 26.52 -8.17 -14.00
N THR A 542 26.09 -8.78 -12.89
CA THR A 542 25.07 -8.26 -11.97
C THR A 542 25.43 -6.90 -11.36
N ASP A 543 26.70 -6.67 -11.01
CA ASP A 543 27.15 -5.38 -10.51
C ASP A 543 27.07 -4.30 -11.59
N ILE A 544 27.42 -4.64 -12.84
CA ILE A 544 27.35 -3.70 -13.97
C ILE A 544 25.91 -3.24 -14.22
N VAL A 545 24.92 -4.13 -14.10
CA VAL A 545 23.49 -3.78 -14.27
C VAL A 545 23.02 -2.84 -13.17
N ALA A 546 23.33 -3.13 -11.91
CA ALA A 546 22.94 -2.28 -10.79
C ALA A 546 23.57 -0.88 -10.88
N ILE A 547 24.86 -0.82 -11.22
CA ILE A 547 25.62 0.42 -11.42
C ILE A 547 25.04 1.21 -12.60
N ARG A 548 24.67 0.53 -13.68
CA ARG A 548 24.01 1.15 -14.83
C ARG A 548 22.73 1.85 -14.40
N MET A 549 21.85 1.17 -13.67
CA MET A 549 20.57 1.76 -13.24
C MET A 549 20.78 3.01 -12.37
N GLN A 550 21.75 2.97 -11.43
CA GLN A 550 22.09 4.13 -10.61
C GLN A 550 22.63 5.29 -11.47
N ALA A 551 23.59 5.02 -12.35
CA ALA A 551 24.17 6.02 -13.23
C ALA A 551 23.12 6.62 -14.19
N GLN A 552 22.19 5.80 -14.68
CA GLN A 552 21.08 6.25 -15.52
C GLN A 552 20.12 7.18 -14.77
N ALA A 553 19.74 6.83 -13.53
CA ALA A 553 18.88 7.68 -12.70
C ALA A 553 19.54 9.03 -12.38
N ILE A 554 20.83 9.03 -12.05
CA ILE A 554 21.60 10.26 -11.86
C ILE A 554 21.71 11.04 -13.18
N GLY A 555 21.91 10.37 -14.30
CA GLY A 555 21.94 10.98 -15.63
C GLY A 555 20.64 11.69 -15.98
N ASP A 556 19.49 11.11 -15.62
CA ASP A 556 18.18 11.76 -15.80
C ASP A 556 18.09 13.04 -14.97
N ILE A 557 18.46 12.98 -13.68
CA ILE A 557 18.48 14.14 -12.78
C ILE A 557 19.40 15.23 -13.31
N VAL A 558 20.61 14.88 -13.76
CA VAL A 558 21.56 15.81 -14.38
C VAL A 558 20.96 16.43 -15.64
N GLY A 559 20.31 15.62 -16.49
CA GLY A 559 19.60 16.10 -17.67
C GLY A 559 18.50 17.12 -17.34
N TYR A 560 17.69 16.88 -16.32
CA TYR A 560 16.67 17.84 -15.85
C TYR A 560 17.29 19.14 -15.35
N LYS A 561 18.39 19.05 -14.59
CA LYS A 561 19.13 20.22 -14.08
C LYS A 561 19.70 21.05 -15.23
N LEU A 562 20.27 20.41 -16.25
CA LEU A 562 20.75 21.10 -17.45
C LEU A 562 19.59 21.74 -18.23
N ALA A 563 18.48 21.01 -18.42
CA ALA A 563 17.28 21.54 -19.07
C ALA A 563 16.71 22.77 -18.34
N GLN A 564 16.74 22.74 -17.00
CA GLN A 564 16.34 23.87 -16.17
C GLN A 564 17.27 25.07 -16.41
N SER A 565 18.59 24.88 -16.38
CA SER A 565 19.58 25.94 -16.64
C SER A 565 19.49 26.55 -18.06
N MET A 566 18.93 25.81 -19.02
CA MET A 566 18.65 26.28 -20.38
C MET A 566 17.33 27.08 -20.50
N LYS A 567 16.44 26.96 -19.52
CA LYS A 567 15.09 27.56 -19.54
C LYS A 567 14.89 28.67 -18.50
N THR A 568 15.62 28.67 -17.39
CA THR A 568 15.52 29.70 -16.36
C THR A 568 16.13 31.02 -16.82
N ASP A 569 15.53 32.15 -16.43
CA ASP A 569 16.06 33.51 -16.65
C ASP A 569 16.95 33.93 -15.45
N PRO A 570 18.22 34.34 -15.65
CA PRO A 570 18.93 34.40 -16.94
C PRO A 570 19.28 33.01 -17.47
N VAL A 571 19.12 32.83 -18.79
CA VAL A 571 19.55 31.60 -19.48
C VAL A 571 21.05 31.50 -19.32
N VAL A 572 21.50 30.38 -18.73
CA VAL A 572 22.93 30.21 -18.43
C VAL A 572 23.59 29.21 -19.36
N ILE A 573 22.84 28.26 -19.93
CA ILE A 573 23.32 27.36 -21.00
C ILE A 573 22.53 27.65 -22.27
N TYR A 574 23.23 27.93 -23.35
CA TYR A 574 22.63 28.31 -24.62
C TYR A 574 22.39 27.09 -25.51
N ALA A 575 21.12 26.83 -25.87
CA ALA A 575 20.71 25.66 -26.66
C ALA A 575 21.21 25.69 -28.12
N ASP A 576 21.59 26.86 -28.61
CA ASP A 576 22.18 27.08 -29.94
C ASP A 576 23.71 26.89 -29.95
N GLN A 577 24.35 26.77 -28.80
CA GLN A 577 25.79 26.59 -28.70
C GLN A 577 26.19 25.10 -28.66
N PRO A 578 27.42 24.74 -29.09
CA PRO A 578 27.84 23.35 -29.10
C PRO A 578 27.88 22.73 -27.70
N MET A 579 27.63 21.41 -27.63
CA MET A 579 27.63 20.66 -26.38
C MET A 579 28.43 19.36 -26.53
N HIS A 580 29.26 19.04 -25.54
CA HIS A 580 30.01 17.78 -25.52
C HIS A 580 29.92 17.13 -24.14
N LEU A 581 29.34 15.93 -24.07
CA LEU A 581 29.21 15.16 -22.84
C LEU A 581 30.20 13.98 -22.88
N ILE A 582 31.06 13.87 -21.89
CA ILE A 582 32.16 12.91 -21.83
C ILE A 582 31.99 12.07 -20.57
N GLY A 583 31.82 10.75 -20.73
CA GLY A 583 31.64 9.82 -19.62
C GLY A 583 32.64 8.67 -19.69
N HIS A 584 33.35 8.41 -18.59
CA HIS A 584 34.20 7.22 -18.46
C HIS A 584 33.54 6.14 -17.61
N SER A 585 33.71 4.87 -17.99
CA SER A 585 33.13 3.75 -17.27
C SER A 585 31.61 3.94 -17.10
N ALA A 586 31.08 3.78 -15.89
CA ALA A 586 29.70 4.05 -15.53
C ALA A 586 29.24 5.51 -15.77
N GLY A 587 30.16 6.48 -15.80
CA GLY A 587 29.86 7.86 -16.20
C GLY A 587 29.35 7.97 -17.64
N GLY A 588 29.65 6.98 -18.49
CA GLY A 588 29.08 6.87 -19.83
C GLY A 588 27.56 6.72 -19.84
N PHE A 589 27.00 5.89 -18.95
CA PHE A 589 25.54 5.74 -18.84
C PHE A 589 24.88 7.07 -18.44
N LEU A 590 25.51 7.78 -17.50
CA LEU A 590 25.04 9.06 -17.00
C LEU A 590 24.97 10.11 -18.12
N VAL A 591 26.03 10.26 -18.91
CA VAL A 591 26.05 11.27 -19.98
C VAL A 591 25.09 10.94 -21.13
N VAL A 592 24.87 9.64 -21.43
CA VAL A 592 23.86 9.22 -22.42
C VAL A 592 22.46 9.61 -21.96
N ARG A 593 22.11 9.32 -20.70
CA ARG A 593 20.80 9.68 -20.13
C ARG A 593 20.59 11.18 -20.04
N ALA A 594 21.61 11.93 -19.61
CA ALA A 594 21.54 13.39 -19.60
C ALA A 594 21.25 13.95 -21.01
N ALA A 595 21.93 13.43 -22.04
CA ALA A 595 21.68 13.82 -23.43
C ALA A 595 20.26 13.45 -23.91
N LEU A 596 19.76 12.27 -23.54
CA LEU A 596 18.39 11.83 -23.86
C LEU A 596 17.32 12.74 -23.24
N VAL A 597 17.47 13.12 -21.97
CA VAL A 597 16.55 14.06 -21.33
C VAL A 597 16.53 15.39 -22.07
N LEU A 598 17.69 15.96 -22.39
CA LEU A 598 17.78 17.19 -23.18
C LEU A 598 17.12 17.02 -24.56
N LYS A 599 17.32 15.87 -25.21
CA LYS A 599 16.73 15.56 -26.51
C LYS A 599 15.20 15.50 -26.44
N ARG A 600 14.64 14.83 -25.43
CA ARG A 600 13.19 14.72 -25.20
C ARG A 600 12.54 16.08 -24.94
N PHE A 601 13.28 17.00 -24.31
CA PHE A 601 12.83 18.38 -24.14
C PHE A 601 13.01 19.29 -25.36
N GLY A 602 13.60 18.79 -26.45
CA GLY A 602 13.94 19.61 -27.62
C GLY A 602 15.05 20.64 -27.33
N LEU A 603 15.87 20.39 -26.31
CA LEU A 603 16.93 21.30 -25.85
C LEU A 603 18.34 20.82 -26.24
N LEU A 604 18.50 19.60 -26.74
CA LEU A 604 19.81 19.08 -27.14
C LEU A 604 20.33 19.83 -28.39
N PRO A 605 21.45 20.57 -28.31
CA PRO A 605 21.96 21.37 -29.43
C PRO A 605 22.22 20.55 -30.70
N LYS A 606 22.08 21.18 -31.87
CA LYS A 606 22.31 20.50 -33.16
C LYS A 606 23.73 19.93 -33.30
N ASN A 607 24.71 20.60 -32.70
CA ASN A 607 26.12 20.20 -32.69
C ASN A 607 26.50 19.59 -31.34
N SER A 608 25.78 18.51 -30.96
CA SER A 608 26.02 17.78 -29.72
C SER A 608 26.85 16.52 -29.97
N ARG A 609 27.78 16.24 -29.06
CA ARG A 609 28.55 14.99 -29.06
C ARG A 609 28.53 14.32 -27.70
N VAL A 610 28.41 12.99 -27.68
CA VAL A 610 28.60 12.15 -26.51
C VAL A 610 29.84 11.28 -26.73
N THR A 611 30.81 11.35 -25.84
CA THR A 611 32.00 10.51 -25.85
C THR A 611 31.93 9.51 -24.69
N LEU A 612 31.96 8.23 -25.02
CA LEU A 612 31.99 7.12 -24.09
C LEU A 612 33.41 6.57 -24.01
N LEU A 613 34.01 6.64 -22.83
CA LEU A 613 35.37 6.16 -22.56
C LEU A 613 35.25 4.85 -21.78
N ASP A 614 35.43 3.73 -22.47
CA ASP A 614 35.42 2.38 -21.88
C ASP A 614 34.19 2.06 -21.01
N THR A 615 33.02 2.54 -21.41
CA THR A 615 31.74 2.26 -20.74
C THR A 615 31.33 0.79 -20.90
N PRO A 616 31.09 0.05 -19.80
CA PRO A 616 30.75 -1.36 -19.89
C PRO A 616 29.31 -1.56 -20.37
N LEU A 617 29.09 -2.37 -21.41
CA LEU A 617 27.75 -2.75 -21.88
C LEU A 617 26.75 -1.55 -21.94
N PRO A 618 26.94 -0.54 -22.81
CA PRO A 618 25.99 0.56 -22.92
C PRO A 618 24.57 0.06 -23.28
N ASP A 619 23.55 0.73 -22.77
CA ASP A 619 22.16 0.39 -23.11
C ASP A 619 21.89 0.73 -24.58
N VAL A 620 21.62 -0.31 -25.37
CA VAL A 620 21.44 -0.22 -26.81
C VAL A 620 20.22 0.63 -27.16
N ASN A 621 19.16 0.55 -26.37
CA ASN A 621 17.93 1.31 -26.62
C ASN A 621 18.16 2.80 -26.36
N ASP A 622 18.85 3.14 -25.26
CA ASP A 622 19.20 4.54 -24.97
C ASP A 622 20.08 5.12 -26.09
N LEU A 623 21.06 4.35 -26.58
CA LEU A 623 21.91 4.79 -27.68
C LEU A 623 21.13 4.95 -28.98
N TYR A 624 20.24 4.02 -29.33
CA TYR A 624 19.39 4.14 -30.52
C TYR A 624 18.47 5.33 -30.43
N GLU A 625 17.79 5.50 -29.30
CA GLU A 625 16.94 6.65 -29.06
C GLU A 625 17.75 7.94 -29.18
N LEU A 626 19.01 7.99 -28.70
CA LEU A 626 19.86 9.18 -28.80
C LEU A 626 20.27 9.47 -30.26
N LEU A 627 20.60 8.42 -31.02
CA LEU A 627 21.09 8.50 -32.40
C LEU A 627 20.00 8.77 -33.44
N GLU A 628 18.73 8.51 -33.12
CA GLU A 628 17.62 8.81 -34.02
C GLU A 628 17.55 10.32 -34.34
N PRO A 629 17.29 10.72 -35.59
CA PRO A 629 17.11 12.14 -35.89
C PRO A 629 15.87 12.69 -35.16
N ASN A 630 16.02 13.81 -34.45
CA ASN A 630 14.89 14.56 -33.90
C ASN A 630 14.91 15.98 -34.49
N GLY A 631 14.15 16.17 -35.57
CA GLY A 631 14.25 17.37 -36.42
C GLY A 631 15.65 17.55 -36.99
N ASP A 632 16.22 18.73 -36.80
CA ASP A 632 17.57 19.07 -37.27
C ASP A 632 18.71 18.65 -36.32
N SER A 633 18.39 18.13 -35.13
CA SER A 633 19.41 17.78 -34.14
C SER A 633 19.99 16.38 -34.42
N ARG A 634 21.31 16.30 -34.57
CA ARG A 634 22.04 15.03 -34.76
C ARG A 634 23.12 14.92 -33.70
N CYS A 635 22.85 14.14 -32.65
CA CYS A 635 23.87 13.81 -31.66
C CYS A 635 24.85 12.80 -32.25
N GLN A 636 26.14 13.09 -32.17
CA GLN A 636 27.19 12.12 -32.51
C GLN A 636 27.65 11.38 -31.25
N VAL A 637 27.90 10.08 -31.36
CA VAL A 637 28.38 9.24 -30.26
C VAL A 637 29.70 8.59 -30.68
N ASP A 638 30.78 8.89 -29.95
CA ASP A 638 32.06 8.20 -30.10
C ASP A 638 32.29 7.28 -28.91
N PHE A 639 32.63 6.02 -29.17
CA PHE A 639 32.95 5.03 -28.16
C PHE A 639 34.40 4.59 -28.29
N TYR A 640 35.21 4.87 -27.26
CA TYR A 640 36.61 4.49 -27.18
C TYR A 640 36.75 3.29 -26.25
N LYS A 641 36.96 2.12 -26.82
CA LYS A 641 37.07 0.84 -26.11
C LYS A 641 38.55 0.52 -25.89
N SER A 642 38.98 0.40 -24.64
CA SER A 642 40.35 0.02 -24.27
C SER A 642 40.42 -1.25 -23.43
N SER A 643 39.30 -1.71 -22.86
CA SER A 643 39.24 -2.97 -22.11
C SER A 643 38.17 -3.93 -22.65
N PHE A 644 38.16 -5.13 -22.10
CA PHE A 644 37.16 -6.15 -22.40
C PHE A 644 35.81 -5.89 -21.72
N PHE A 645 35.75 -5.02 -20.70
CA PHE A 645 34.50 -4.64 -20.03
C PHE A 645 33.59 -3.83 -20.96
N ALA A 646 34.21 -3.00 -21.80
CA ALA A 646 33.56 -2.26 -22.85
C ALA A 646 33.14 -3.18 -24.00
N GLN A 647 31.85 -3.44 -24.09
CA GLN A 647 31.27 -4.20 -25.19
C GLN A 647 30.68 -3.23 -26.21
N ARG A 648 31.03 -3.41 -27.48
CA ARG A 648 30.41 -2.66 -28.58
C ARG A 648 28.92 -2.99 -28.64
N VAL A 649 28.12 -2.01 -29.08
CA VAL A 649 26.77 -2.29 -29.58
C VAL A 649 26.87 -3.39 -30.64
N PRO A 650 26.00 -4.43 -30.62
CA PRO A 650 26.11 -5.58 -31.52
C PRO A 650 26.28 -5.17 -32.99
N PRO A 651 27.17 -5.85 -33.74
CA PRO A 651 27.48 -5.53 -35.13
C PRO A 651 26.29 -5.70 -36.09
N ASP A 652 25.27 -6.46 -35.68
CA ASP A 652 24.04 -6.69 -36.45
C ASP A 652 23.11 -5.46 -36.46
N SER A 653 23.50 -4.37 -35.80
CA SER A 653 22.85 -3.07 -35.88
C SER A 653 23.11 -2.42 -37.24
N PRO A 654 22.10 -1.86 -37.93
CA PRO A 654 22.32 -1.12 -39.16
C PRO A 654 23.35 -0.01 -38.92
N GLU A 655 24.35 0.10 -39.80
CA GLU A 655 25.41 1.12 -39.68
C GLU A 655 24.79 2.51 -39.42
N ARG A 656 24.96 3.02 -38.20
CA ARG A 656 24.47 4.35 -37.81
C ARG A 656 25.62 5.33 -38.07
N PRO A 657 25.49 6.29 -39.01
CA PRO A 657 26.59 7.20 -39.36
C PRO A 657 27.05 8.10 -38.20
N ASN A 658 26.19 8.25 -37.19
CA ASN A 658 26.43 9.07 -36.00
C ASN A 658 27.02 8.29 -34.83
N TYR A 659 27.25 6.97 -34.94
CA TYR A 659 27.90 6.16 -33.91
C TYR A 659 29.22 5.62 -34.43
N ARG A 660 30.32 5.87 -33.70
CA ARG A 660 31.65 5.40 -34.07
C ARG A 660 32.30 4.69 -32.89
N CYS A 661 32.82 3.50 -33.11
CA CYS A 661 33.55 2.74 -32.11
C CYS A 661 35.02 2.65 -32.53
N TYR A 662 35.92 3.02 -31.64
CA TYR A 662 37.36 2.95 -31.84
C TYR A 662 37.96 2.01 -30.81
N GLU A 663 38.70 1.01 -31.27
CA GLU A 663 39.47 0.14 -30.39
C GLU A 663 40.83 0.77 -30.12
N LEU A 664 41.13 0.96 -28.84
CA LEU A 664 42.40 1.45 -28.35
C LEU A 664 43.23 0.26 -27.89
N GLN A 665 44.50 0.23 -28.29
CA GLN A 665 45.47 -0.73 -27.78
C GLN A 665 46.16 -0.09 -26.56
N PRO A 666 45.95 -0.61 -25.33
CA PRO A 666 46.67 -0.14 -24.17
C PRO A 666 48.18 -0.29 -24.36
N ASP A 667 48.95 0.65 -23.82
CA ASP A 667 50.40 0.51 -23.74
C ASP A 667 50.74 -0.67 -22.82
N ALA A 668 52.00 -1.13 -22.81
CA ALA A 668 52.41 -2.20 -21.89
C ALA A 668 52.04 -1.84 -20.43
N THR A 669 51.29 -2.73 -19.77
CA THR A 669 50.85 -2.54 -18.39
C THR A 669 52.06 -2.29 -17.49
N PRO A 670 52.11 -1.18 -16.73
CA PRO A 670 53.20 -0.92 -15.80
C PRO A 670 53.37 -2.08 -14.81
N GLU A 671 54.63 -2.41 -14.48
CA GLU A 671 54.95 -3.46 -13.51
C GLU A 671 54.21 -3.20 -12.18
N GLY A 672 53.54 -4.23 -11.66
CA GLY A 672 52.75 -4.13 -10.42
C GLY A 672 51.36 -3.50 -10.56
N SER A 673 50.92 -3.11 -11.77
CA SER A 673 49.53 -2.69 -12.02
C SER A 673 48.67 -3.86 -12.51
N ASP A 674 47.41 -3.88 -12.09
CA ASP A 674 46.41 -4.83 -12.62
C ASP A 674 46.17 -4.53 -14.11
N PRO A 675 46.42 -5.50 -15.04
CA PRO A 675 46.28 -5.28 -16.48
C PRO A 675 44.88 -4.86 -16.91
N TYR A 676 43.85 -5.36 -16.22
CA TYR A 676 42.45 -5.08 -16.56
C TYR A 676 42.04 -3.69 -16.10
N LEU A 677 42.40 -3.30 -14.87
CA LEU A 677 42.14 -1.94 -14.39
C LEU A 677 42.95 -0.91 -15.19
N TYR A 678 44.21 -1.24 -15.55
CA TYR A 678 45.02 -0.38 -16.40
C TYR A 678 44.39 -0.19 -17.78
N ALA A 679 44.00 -1.29 -18.45
CA ALA A 679 43.30 -1.23 -19.73
C ALA A 679 42.00 -0.43 -19.63
N HIS A 680 41.25 -0.54 -18.53
CA HIS A 680 40.01 0.21 -18.31
C HIS A 680 40.25 1.73 -18.13
N SER A 681 41.29 2.11 -17.38
CA SER A 681 41.70 3.51 -17.23
C SER A 681 42.40 4.07 -18.47
N TYR A 682 42.93 3.23 -19.36
CA TYR A 682 43.68 3.67 -20.54
C TYR A 682 42.85 4.57 -21.47
N ALA A 683 41.54 4.33 -21.64
CA ALA A 683 40.70 5.14 -22.51
C ALA A 683 40.72 6.63 -22.16
N HIS A 684 40.56 7.00 -20.88
CA HIS A 684 40.57 8.40 -20.49
C HIS A 684 41.98 9.01 -20.56
N GLN A 685 43.03 8.23 -20.24
CA GLN A 685 44.41 8.67 -20.37
C GLN A 685 44.78 8.95 -21.83
N TRP A 686 44.41 8.04 -22.73
CA TRP A 686 44.56 8.20 -24.17
C TRP A 686 43.78 9.42 -24.67
N TYR A 687 42.54 9.60 -24.21
CA TYR A 687 41.72 10.75 -24.60
C TYR A 687 42.35 12.09 -24.16
N ILE A 688 42.88 12.16 -22.93
CA ILE A 688 43.63 13.33 -22.43
C ILE A 688 44.88 13.58 -23.29
N ARG A 689 45.62 12.52 -23.67
CA ARG A 689 46.76 12.65 -24.59
C ARG A 689 46.32 13.21 -25.95
N SER A 690 45.14 12.83 -26.46
CA SER A 690 44.60 13.36 -27.72
C SER A 690 44.27 14.86 -27.69
N ILE A 691 44.07 15.41 -26.49
CA ILE A 691 43.87 16.85 -26.29
C ILE A 691 45.22 17.58 -26.30
N ARG A 692 46.22 17.00 -25.62
CA ARG A 692 47.56 17.60 -25.47
C ARG A 692 48.44 17.47 -26.71
N ARG A 693 48.32 16.36 -27.45
CA ARG A 693 49.16 16.02 -28.62
C ARG A 693 48.31 15.96 -29.89
N PRO A 694 47.95 17.11 -30.47
CA PRO A 694 47.12 17.18 -31.67
C PRO A 694 47.74 16.47 -32.89
N GLU A 695 49.07 16.34 -32.90
CA GLU A 695 49.90 15.69 -33.93
C GLU A 695 49.89 14.16 -33.87
N MET A 696 49.10 13.52 -32.99
CA MET A 696 48.84 12.08 -33.11
C MET A 696 48.34 11.81 -34.54
N GLY A 697 49.07 10.99 -35.30
CA GLY A 697 48.95 10.87 -36.75
C GLY A 697 47.52 10.63 -37.25
N ALA A 698 47.31 10.78 -38.56
CA ALA A 698 46.01 10.53 -39.20
C ALA A 698 45.51 9.09 -39.00
N GLU A 699 46.42 8.16 -38.71
CA GLU A 699 46.14 6.75 -38.46
C GLU A 699 45.56 6.47 -37.05
N MET A 700 45.68 7.43 -36.12
CA MET A 700 45.14 7.28 -34.77
C MET A 700 43.67 7.69 -34.71
N PRO A 701 42.86 7.05 -33.84
CA PRO A 701 41.49 7.50 -33.58
C PRO A 701 41.44 9.01 -33.30
N PRO A 702 40.36 9.69 -33.69
CA PRO A 702 40.33 11.16 -33.69
C PRO A 702 40.44 11.75 -32.29
N GLY A 703 39.96 11.06 -31.25
CA GLY A 703 39.97 11.54 -29.88
C GLY A 703 39.21 12.86 -29.77
N PHE A 704 39.82 13.84 -29.12
CA PHE A 704 39.23 15.18 -29.00
C PHE A 704 39.16 15.94 -30.35
N ARG A 705 39.83 15.49 -31.41
CA ARG A 705 39.70 16.10 -32.74
C ARG A 705 38.29 15.99 -33.32
N ALA A 706 37.52 15.00 -32.85
CA ALA A 706 36.11 14.87 -33.20
C ALA A 706 35.22 15.90 -32.47
N SER A 707 35.69 16.48 -31.36
CA SER A 707 34.93 17.42 -30.53
C SER A 707 34.41 18.60 -31.35
N PRO A 708 33.16 19.07 -31.11
CA PRO A 708 32.64 20.25 -31.79
C PRO A 708 33.43 21.53 -31.47
N PHE A 709 34.28 21.50 -30.44
CA PHE A 709 35.18 22.59 -30.06
C PHE A 709 36.53 22.57 -30.79
N TRP A 710 36.85 21.51 -31.54
CA TRP A 710 38.13 21.40 -32.26
C TRP A 710 38.36 22.51 -33.30
N PRO A 711 37.40 22.86 -34.18
CA PRO A 711 37.64 23.87 -35.23
C PRO A 711 37.93 25.28 -34.70
N ARG A 712 37.68 25.54 -33.41
CA ARG A 712 37.88 26.85 -32.77
C ARG A 712 39.32 27.09 -32.32
N LEU A 713 40.17 26.09 -32.49
CA LEU A 713 41.62 26.24 -32.32
C LEU A 713 42.12 27.08 -33.50
N LYS A 714 42.45 28.35 -33.24
CA LYS A 714 43.29 29.09 -34.18
C LYS A 714 44.57 28.27 -34.35
N PRO A 715 45.03 27.99 -35.58
CA PRO A 715 46.38 27.46 -35.73
C PRO A 715 47.29 28.46 -35.03
N HIS A 716 48.00 28.02 -33.99
CA HIS A 716 49.11 28.82 -33.49
C HIS A 716 49.98 29.07 -34.72
N ALA A 717 50.12 30.35 -35.10
CA ALA A 717 51.09 30.71 -36.11
C ALA A 717 52.43 30.12 -35.64
N PRO A 718 53.12 29.36 -36.52
CA PRO A 718 54.31 28.61 -36.15
C PRO A 718 55.39 29.48 -35.50
#